data_AF-A0A162LX93-F1
#
_entry.id   AF-A0A162LX93-F1
#
_cell.length_a   1.000
_cell.length_b   1.000
_cell.length_c   1.000
_cell.angle_alpha   90.00
_cell.angle_beta   90.00
_cell.angle_gamma   90.00
#
_symmetry.space_group_name_H-M   'P 1'
#
loop_
_entity.id
_entity.type
_entity.pdbx_description
1 polymer ?
#
loop_
_entity_poly.entity_id
_entity_poly.type
_entity_poly.pdbx_seq_one_letter_code
_entity_poly.pdbx_strand_id
1 'polypeptide(L)'
;MTIESIDGSAYIKQGGISETPAYPGMVLHSGDSIISGSGGLVLVIKDEGDRITLAPYSELQITTLTANDVFSTTILQLVKGGAYLSVHDLTKTKDIFEWSTPEQQVHVKGTHFYTSVDPLTGTAMIWVGAGVVQVNSTDSSVQNVLTYLLPTQLSSIDSGKTPSIPSMMDIESFINSVTPDVIKAIIQAKADIDQENAEFIAKKKQEIAGGATGNDANTSLSNKDEAELAKVKSNLDSLIANIALQAIKSNKISVTEMDKIIQEANQKITDSNRKLDLNHVTPLDPSAGVDTELQKKKEEELRKLAEMKKAAEEKKRQELLEKQEELKKQLSATEEKRKQLEGNNRKAKEEEDRKAQEAYLNQLSESEQARFKEEAMRRGQEQAQIQGVQLAPPLSSGHNAGGSTVTPPTGPPVTPPVIPPVDPPVTPPVDPPIVDPVPKDFSVVIDSTFQDTVQLGNDHMFDFGFKSDTLPEETKVKVKLTYSTEKDVDFTGLGYYYSFNDRITSGNLTNNESVTLGTYAFKDLSGTPINFRTHWNTLGKYDVTIELVNVEGSAGAMVETSLGFVRKKFEVTEPVEDIIVKENAGETLDYILNTPDSSMSSTELGLDLSIRTEEGNKAPAAHFVLLYGDTIIANAETDNDGKVSLWPSSEEGRILASMGLSDSPKQYTLQWREPAVGNYKVMLQWINLKNEKAFNPIPVHFIFFD
;
A
#
# COMPACT_ATOMS: atom_id res chain seq x y z
N MET A 1 14.53 -11.89 21.46
CA MET A 1 14.33 -10.50 21.93
C MET A 1 13.11 -10.46 22.86
N THR A 2 13.00 -9.50 23.78
CA THR A 2 11.83 -9.37 24.67
C THR A 2 11.35 -7.93 24.78
N ILE A 3 10.03 -7.74 24.97
CA ILE A 3 9.46 -6.43 25.28
C ILE A 3 9.73 -6.11 26.76
N GLU A 4 10.37 -4.99 27.06
CA GLU A 4 10.60 -4.52 28.44
C GLU A 4 9.44 -3.66 28.94
N SER A 5 8.99 -2.70 28.13
CA SER A 5 7.89 -1.81 28.49
C SER A 5 7.11 -1.35 27.27
N ILE A 6 5.83 -1.05 27.47
CA ILE A 6 4.93 -0.45 26.48
C ILE A 6 4.28 0.76 27.15
N ASP A 7 4.33 1.90 26.47
CA ASP A 7 3.46 3.03 26.74
C ASP A 7 2.37 3.05 25.66
N GLY A 8 1.10 3.17 26.05
CA GLY A 8 -0.03 3.03 25.13
C GLY A 8 -0.30 1.60 24.65
N SER A 9 -0.61 1.43 23.36
CA SER A 9 -0.90 0.13 22.75
C SER A 9 0.27 -0.36 21.89
N ALA A 10 0.43 -1.67 21.79
CA ALA A 10 1.33 -2.29 20.82
C ALA A 10 0.77 -3.66 20.40
N TYR A 11 1.13 -4.08 19.19
CA TYR A 11 0.64 -5.31 18.57
C TYR A 11 1.80 -6.06 17.92
N ILE A 12 1.68 -7.38 17.85
CA ILE A 12 2.64 -8.23 17.15
C ILE A 12 1.90 -8.95 16.02
N LYS A 13 2.46 -8.84 14.81
CA LYS A 13 2.12 -9.67 13.66
C LYS A 13 3.09 -10.85 13.63
N GLN A 14 2.59 -12.02 13.97
CA GLN A 14 3.36 -13.26 13.81
C GLN A 14 3.14 -13.79 12.40
N GLY A 15 4.19 -13.74 11.56
CA GLY A 15 4.10 -14.20 10.18
C GLY A 15 3.10 -13.44 9.29
N GLY A 16 2.74 -12.20 9.64
CA GLY A 16 2.02 -11.26 8.77
C GLY A 16 0.49 -11.35 8.71
N ILE A 17 -0.17 -12.25 9.44
CA ILE A 17 -1.62 -12.54 9.23
C ILE A 17 -2.51 -12.19 10.44
N SER A 18 -2.00 -12.29 11.67
CA SER A 18 -2.79 -12.00 12.88
C SER A 18 -2.07 -11.02 13.80
N GLU A 19 -2.74 -9.92 14.13
CA GLU A 19 -2.29 -8.95 15.12
C GLU A 19 -2.74 -9.39 16.51
N THR A 20 -1.77 -9.62 17.40
CA THR A 20 -2.02 -9.95 18.80
C THR A 20 -1.56 -8.80 19.69
N PRO A 21 -2.32 -8.40 20.73
CA PRO A 21 -1.87 -7.38 21.66
C PRO A 21 -0.56 -7.77 22.33
N ALA A 22 0.42 -6.88 22.26
CA ALA A 22 1.71 -7.06 22.90
C ALA A 22 1.64 -6.69 24.39
N TYR A 23 2.47 -7.34 25.21
CA TYR A 23 2.59 -7.03 26.64
C TYR A 23 4.05 -7.12 27.12
N PRO A 24 4.43 -6.39 28.19
CA PRO A 24 5.77 -6.48 28.77
C PRO A 24 6.13 -7.92 29.16
N GLY A 25 7.36 -8.33 28.85
CA GLY A 25 7.88 -9.68 29.03
C GLY A 25 7.66 -10.63 27.86
N MET A 26 6.84 -10.25 26.86
CA MET A 26 6.61 -11.08 25.68
C MET A 26 7.89 -11.29 24.88
N VAL A 27 8.12 -12.53 24.45
CA VAL A 27 9.30 -12.94 23.67
C VAL A 27 8.99 -12.84 22.18
N LEU A 28 9.89 -12.18 21.45
CA LEU A 28 9.82 -12.00 20.01
C LEU A 28 10.87 -12.86 19.31
N HIS A 29 10.48 -13.42 18.16
CA HIS A 29 11.27 -14.34 17.34
C HIS A 29 11.51 -13.78 15.93
N SER A 30 12.42 -14.40 15.18
CA SER A 30 12.59 -14.14 13.74
C SER A 30 11.26 -14.32 13.01
N GLY A 31 10.92 -13.37 12.13
CA GLY A 31 9.68 -13.32 11.37
C GLY A 31 8.55 -12.52 12.04
N ASP A 32 8.68 -12.17 13.32
CA ASP A 32 7.69 -11.32 14.00
C ASP A 32 7.83 -9.86 13.55
N SER A 33 6.70 -9.15 13.43
CA SER A 33 6.71 -7.68 13.32
C SER A 33 6.01 -7.10 14.54
N ILE A 34 6.60 -6.06 15.13
CA ILE A 34 6.01 -5.33 16.26
C ILE A 34 5.59 -3.94 15.81
N ILE A 35 4.38 -3.56 16.21
CA ILE A 35 3.73 -2.31 15.84
C ILE A 35 3.42 -1.56 17.11
N SER A 36 4.00 -0.38 17.30
CA SER A 36 3.62 0.54 18.37
C SER A 36 2.41 1.38 17.93
N GLY A 37 1.47 1.57 18.86
CA GLY A 37 0.29 2.41 18.69
C GLY A 37 0.57 3.84 19.10
N SER A 38 -0.29 4.42 19.94
CA SER A 38 -0.20 5.83 20.34
C SER A 38 0.96 6.18 21.30
N GLY A 39 1.66 5.19 21.84
CA GLY A 39 2.83 5.38 22.71
C GLY A 39 4.03 4.54 22.27
N GLY A 40 5.19 4.78 22.88
CA GLY A 40 6.43 4.08 22.55
C GLY A 40 6.52 2.68 23.16
N LEU A 41 7.53 1.91 22.76
CA LEU A 41 7.86 0.64 23.41
C LEU A 41 9.36 0.44 23.49
N VAL A 42 9.81 -0.33 24.49
CA VAL A 42 11.22 -0.66 24.69
C VAL A 42 11.40 -2.16 24.52
N LEU A 43 12.31 -2.54 23.62
CA LEU A 43 12.75 -3.91 23.38
C LEU A 43 14.14 -4.10 23.97
N VAL A 44 14.38 -5.31 24.48
CA VAL A 44 15.68 -5.72 25.03
C VAL A 44 16.13 -7.01 24.35
N ILE A 45 17.40 -7.06 23.97
CA ILE A 45 18.09 -8.29 23.57
C ILE A 45 18.95 -8.72 24.77
N LYS A 46 18.65 -9.91 25.30
CA LYS A 46 19.09 -10.33 26.64
C LYS A 46 20.54 -10.82 26.72
N ASP A 47 21.17 -11.09 25.58
CA ASP A 47 22.57 -11.54 25.52
C ASP A 47 23.51 -10.44 26.03
N GLU A 48 23.48 -9.27 25.41
CA GLU A 48 24.45 -8.19 25.66
C GLU A 48 23.80 -6.89 26.17
N GLY A 49 22.48 -6.90 26.39
CA GLY A 49 21.76 -5.77 26.97
C GLY A 49 21.35 -4.69 25.97
N ASP A 50 21.39 -5.00 24.67
CA ASP A 50 20.95 -4.09 23.61
C ASP A 50 19.50 -3.65 23.84
N ARG A 51 19.25 -2.36 23.69
CA ARG A 51 17.96 -1.71 23.90
C ARG A 51 17.52 -0.98 22.65
N ILE A 52 16.28 -1.21 22.25
CA ILE A 52 15.64 -0.50 21.12
C ILE A 52 14.39 0.17 21.65
N THR A 53 14.34 1.49 21.59
CA THR A 53 13.17 2.29 21.95
C THR A 53 12.44 2.69 20.67
N LEU A 54 11.31 2.06 20.38
CA LEU A 54 10.47 2.47 19.26
C LEU A 54 9.59 3.65 19.68
N ALA A 55 9.48 4.61 18.77
CA ALA A 55 8.53 5.71 18.85
C ALA A 55 7.09 5.18 18.65
N PRO A 56 6.06 5.97 18.97
CA PRO A 56 4.68 5.72 18.55
C PRO A 56 4.55 5.48 17.04
N TYR A 57 3.50 4.74 16.63
CA TYR A 57 3.15 4.48 15.24
C TYR A 57 4.28 3.90 14.38
N SER A 58 5.17 3.13 15.02
CA SER A 58 6.33 2.51 14.38
C SER A 58 6.08 1.04 14.12
N GLU A 59 6.65 0.52 13.04
CA GLU A 59 6.60 -0.90 12.70
C GLU A 59 8.01 -1.41 12.50
N LEU A 60 8.40 -2.35 13.35
CA LEU A 60 9.70 -3.00 13.34
C LEU A 60 9.52 -4.47 12.98
N GLN A 61 10.14 -4.90 11.89
CA GLN A 61 10.21 -6.30 11.50
C GLN A 61 11.51 -6.92 12.01
N ILE A 62 11.38 -8.12 12.58
CA ILE A 62 12.50 -8.91 13.07
C ILE A 62 12.87 -9.91 11.98
N THR A 63 13.86 -9.60 11.16
CA THR A 63 14.28 -10.45 10.05
C THR A 63 15.05 -11.67 10.55
N THR A 64 15.98 -11.48 11.47
CA THR A 64 16.80 -12.56 12.02
C THR A 64 17.18 -12.29 13.46
N LEU A 65 16.94 -13.28 14.32
CA LEU A 65 17.46 -13.40 15.67
C LEU A 65 18.07 -14.78 15.82
N THR A 66 19.39 -14.83 15.88
CA THR A 66 20.15 -16.05 16.15
C THR A 66 21.20 -15.75 17.19
N ALA A 67 21.28 -16.58 18.23
CA ALA A 67 22.30 -16.49 19.25
C ALA A 67 22.88 -17.89 19.49
N ASN A 68 24.20 -18.01 19.47
CA ASN A 68 24.93 -19.21 19.84
C ASN A 68 26.15 -18.84 20.69
N ASP A 69 26.85 -19.83 21.24
CA ASP A 69 28.00 -19.61 22.14
C ASP A 69 29.20 -18.88 21.48
N VAL A 70 29.18 -18.68 20.15
CA VAL A 70 30.30 -18.13 19.37
C VAL A 70 30.02 -16.73 18.82
N PHE A 71 28.78 -16.46 18.40
CA PHE A 71 28.33 -15.15 17.92
C PHE A 71 26.80 -15.04 17.97
N SER A 72 26.29 -13.83 18.08
CA SER A 72 24.89 -13.49 17.83
C SER A 72 24.72 -12.74 16.50
N THR A 73 23.56 -12.87 15.89
CA THR A 73 23.16 -12.14 14.69
C THR A 73 21.75 -11.63 14.88
N THR A 74 21.64 -10.30 14.84
CA THR A 74 20.41 -9.54 14.95
C THR A 74 20.27 -8.70 13.69
N ILE A 75 19.23 -8.99 12.90
CA ILE A 75 18.88 -8.23 11.70
C ILE A 75 17.46 -7.73 11.88
N LEU A 76 17.30 -6.41 11.90
CA LEU A 76 16.04 -5.73 12.15
C LEU A 76 15.75 -4.71 11.05
N GLN A 77 14.49 -4.58 10.67
CA GLN A 77 14.06 -3.62 9.67
C GLN A 77 12.98 -2.71 10.23
N LEU A 78 13.23 -1.39 10.24
CA LEU A 78 12.22 -0.40 10.56
C LEU A 78 11.44 -0.05 9.29
N VAL A 79 10.19 -0.50 9.23
CA VAL A 79 9.31 -0.30 8.08
C VAL A 79 8.78 1.14 8.04
N LYS A 80 8.39 1.67 9.20
CA LYS A 80 7.91 3.06 9.37
C LYS A 80 8.07 3.53 10.82
N GLY A 81 8.00 4.84 11.02
CA GLY A 81 8.06 5.46 12.34
C GLY A 81 9.50 5.74 12.77
N GLY A 82 9.82 5.58 14.06
CA GLY A 82 11.14 5.92 14.59
C GLY A 82 11.65 4.93 15.62
N ALA A 83 12.97 4.79 15.72
CA ALA A 83 13.61 3.94 16.69
C ALA A 83 14.92 4.57 17.17
N TYR A 84 15.14 4.57 18.48
CA TYR A 84 16.45 4.79 19.06
C TYR A 84 17.06 3.47 19.48
N LEU A 85 18.32 3.27 19.08
CA LEU A 85 19.07 2.05 19.29
C LEU A 85 20.24 2.35 20.23
N SER A 86 20.37 1.48 21.22
CA SER A 86 21.46 1.41 22.19
C SER A 86 21.99 -0.01 22.15
N VAL A 87 22.89 -0.28 21.21
CA VAL A 87 23.56 -1.55 20.96
C VAL A 87 24.90 -1.56 21.69
N HIS A 88 25.37 -2.69 22.19
CA HIS A 88 26.70 -2.78 22.78
C HIS A 88 27.83 -2.60 21.74
N ASP A 89 29.05 -2.34 22.20
CA ASP A 89 30.22 -2.15 21.34
C ASP A 89 30.60 -3.47 20.61
N LEU A 90 30.28 -3.53 19.32
CA LEU A 90 30.59 -4.67 18.44
C LEU A 90 32.06 -4.73 17.98
N THR A 91 32.89 -3.73 18.28
CA THR A 91 34.26 -3.68 17.74
C THR A 91 35.18 -4.77 18.27
N LYS A 92 34.81 -5.38 19.40
CA LYS A 92 35.58 -6.42 20.10
C LYS A 92 34.89 -7.79 20.07
N THR A 93 33.72 -7.90 19.45
CA THR A 93 32.92 -9.13 19.39
C THR A 93 32.88 -9.69 17.96
N LYS A 94 32.33 -10.89 17.80
CA LYS A 94 32.04 -11.48 16.48
C LYS A 94 30.57 -11.28 16.08
N ASP A 95 29.84 -10.52 16.87
CA ASP A 95 28.41 -10.37 16.74
C ASP A 95 28.08 -9.47 15.55
N ILE A 96 26.92 -9.73 14.97
CA ILE A 96 26.42 -9.02 13.80
C ILE A 96 25.14 -8.32 14.21
N PHE A 97 25.15 -6.99 14.12
CA PHE A 97 23.95 -6.17 14.24
C PHE A 97 23.73 -5.41 12.95
N GLU A 98 22.65 -5.75 12.27
CA GLU A 98 22.23 -5.06 11.06
C GLU A 98 20.89 -4.38 11.29
N TRP A 99 20.85 -3.13 10.88
CA TRP A 99 19.65 -2.32 10.90
C TRP A 99 19.29 -1.95 9.46
N SER A 100 18.03 -2.07 9.08
CA SER A 100 17.61 -1.69 7.73
C SER A 100 16.35 -0.85 7.74
N THR A 101 16.16 -0.13 6.66
CA THR A 101 14.90 0.49 6.27
C THR A 101 14.48 -0.13 4.93
N PRO A 102 13.24 0.04 4.42
CA PRO A 102 12.73 -0.65 3.23
C PRO A 102 13.59 -0.54 1.96
N GLU A 103 14.57 0.36 1.93
CA GLU A 103 15.46 0.58 0.78
C GLU A 103 16.94 0.75 1.14
N GLN A 104 17.36 0.47 2.38
CA GLN A 104 18.76 0.59 2.81
C GLN A 104 19.18 -0.48 3.81
N GLN A 105 20.42 -0.96 3.64
CA GLN A 105 21.12 -1.72 4.67
C GLN A 105 22.08 -0.79 5.41
N VAL A 106 21.85 -0.64 6.71
CA VAL A 106 22.70 0.13 7.62
C VAL A 106 23.54 -0.85 8.44
N HIS A 107 24.84 -0.83 8.20
CA HIS A 107 25.79 -1.56 9.02
C HIS A 107 26.20 -0.69 10.19
N VAL A 108 25.94 -1.15 11.41
CA VAL A 108 26.25 -0.37 12.59
C VAL A 108 27.63 -0.79 13.10
N LYS A 109 28.57 0.16 13.19
CA LYS A 109 29.86 0.01 13.90
C LYS A 109 29.90 1.03 15.03
N GLY A 110 28.89 0.99 15.87
CA GLY A 110 28.57 1.97 16.88
C GLY A 110 27.35 1.53 17.67
N THR A 111 26.99 2.30 18.67
CA THR A 111 26.12 1.82 19.76
C THR A 111 24.87 2.66 19.92
N HIS A 112 24.97 3.97 19.73
CA HIS A 112 23.90 4.90 20.06
C HIS A 112 23.48 5.72 18.85
N PHE A 113 22.37 5.36 18.22
CA PHE A 113 21.86 6.06 17.05
C PHE A 113 20.33 6.07 17.00
N TYR A 114 19.76 7.09 16.36
CA TYR A 114 18.33 7.20 16.08
C TYR A 114 18.09 7.08 14.60
N THR A 115 16.99 6.43 14.23
CA THR A 115 16.53 6.34 12.86
C THR A 115 15.03 6.59 12.78
N SER A 116 14.56 7.17 11.70
CA SER A 116 13.14 7.28 11.40
C SER A 116 12.86 7.09 9.91
N VAL A 117 11.68 6.58 9.58
CA VAL A 117 11.17 6.43 8.21
C VAL A 117 9.82 7.12 8.14
N ASP A 118 9.74 8.14 7.27
CA ASP A 118 8.48 8.82 6.97
C ASP A 118 7.57 7.88 6.17
N PRO A 119 6.37 7.52 6.68
CA PRO A 119 5.49 6.56 6.02
C PRO A 119 4.87 7.10 4.72
N LEU A 120 4.85 8.42 4.49
CA LEU A 120 4.29 9.03 3.28
C LEU A 120 5.32 9.13 2.16
N THR A 121 6.58 9.42 2.52
CA THR A 121 7.64 9.70 1.54
C THR A 121 8.67 8.58 1.40
N GLY A 122 8.73 7.66 2.37
CA GLY A 122 9.78 6.64 2.46
C GLY A 122 11.14 7.19 2.90
N THR A 123 11.28 8.52 3.07
CA THR A 123 12.55 9.14 3.45
C THR A 123 12.98 8.68 4.84
N ALA A 124 14.18 8.12 4.90
CA ALA A 124 14.84 7.74 6.14
C ALA A 124 15.70 8.89 6.68
N MET A 125 15.73 9.07 8.00
CA MET A 125 16.64 9.98 8.69
C MET A 125 17.42 9.17 9.72
N ILE A 126 18.74 9.34 9.76
CA ILE A 126 19.63 8.64 10.70
C ILE A 126 20.49 9.68 11.41
N TRP A 127 20.54 9.60 12.74
CA TRP A 127 21.43 10.38 13.59
C TRP A 127 22.27 9.48 14.48
N VAL A 128 23.54 9.86 14.70
CA VAL A 128 24.46 9.13 15.55
C VAL A 128 24.80 9.94 16.80
N GLY A 129 24.52 9.39 17.98
CA GLY A 129 24.90 9.96 19.27
C GLY A 129 26.29 9.52 19.74
N ALA A 130 26.68 8.27 19.47
CA ALA A 130 28.01 7.72 19.70
C ALA A 130 28.29 6.52 18.76
N GLY A 131 29.58 6.21 18.58
CA GLY A 131 30.05 5.19 17.64
C GLY A 131 30.04 5.66 16.17
N VAL A 132 30.15 4.72 15.23
CA VAL A 132 30.15 5.00 13.78
C VAL A 132 29.06 4.19 13.09
N VAL A 133 28.19 4.84 12.33
CA VAL A 133 27.17 4.14 11.54
C VAL A 133 27.56 4.18 10.07
N GLN A 134 27.66 3.01 9.46
CA GLN A 134 27.95 2.85 8.04
C GLN A 134 26.63 2.67 7.30
N VAL A 135 26.32 3.62 6.43
CA VAL A 135 25.13 3.60 5.59
C VAL A 135 25.53 3.13 4.20
N ASN A 136 24.84 2.11 3.69
CA ASN A 136 24.95 1.66 2.31
C ASN A 136 23.62 1.86 1.57
N SER A 137 23.68 2.38 0.35
CA SER A 137 22.53 2.45 -0.55
C SER A 137 22.51 1.21 -1.44
N THR A 138 21.35 0.58 -1.61
CA THR A 138 21.17 -0.59 -2.47
C THR A 138 20.80 -0.21 -3.92
N ASP A 139 20.95 1.06 -4.31
CA ASP A 139 20.68 1.50 -5.67
C ASP A 139 21.72 0.92 -6.65
N SER A 140 21.26 -0.04 -7.47
CA SER A 140 22.04 -0.73 -8.51
C SER A 140 22.59 0.21 -9.61
N SER A 141 22.13 1.46 -9.70
CA SER A 141 22.51 2.42 -10.73
C SER A 141 23.70 3.33 -10.35
N VAL A 142 24.09 3.36 -9.08
CA VAL A 142 25.21 4.15 -8.57
C VAL A 142 26.15 3.20 -7.81
N GLN A 143 27.46 3.20 -8.14
CA GLN A 143 28.46 2.43 -7.38
C GLN A 143 28.22 2.58 -5.87
N ASN A 144 28.12 1.47 -5.12
CA ASN A 144 27.97 1.39 -3.65
C ASN A 144 28.62 2.60 -2.94
N VAL A 145 27.85 3.68 -2.71
CA VAL A 145 28.37 4.88 -2.06
C VAL A 145 28.30 4.63 -0.56
N LEU A 146 29.43 4.17 -0.02
CA LEU A 146 29.55 3.90 1.40
C LEU A 146 29.70 5.21 2.18
N THR A 147 28.68 5.57 2.96
CA THR A 147 28.70 6.79 3.78
C THR A 147 28.89 6.43 5.24
N TYR A 148 29.83 7.09 5.93
CA TYR A 148 30.03 6.91 7.36
C TYR A 148 29.48 8.11 8.12
N LEU A 149 28.57 7.85 9.05
CA LEU A 149 28.04 8.80 10.01
C LEU A 149 28.81 8.67 11.32
N LEU A 150 29.33 9.78 11.78
CA LEU A 150 30.08 9.89 13.03
C LEU A 150 29.23 10.55 14.12
N PRO A 151 29.67 10.55 15.39
CA PRO A 151 28.88 11.14 16.47
C PRO A 151 28.50 12.61 16.18
N THR A 152 27.29 13.00 16.56
CA THR A 152 26.59 14.28 16.26
C THR A 152 26.15 14.48 14.82
N GLN A 153 26.46 13.54 13.92
CA GLN A 153 26.08 13.67 12.52
C GLN A 153 24.70 13.08 12.27
N LEU A 154 24.02 13.69 11.30
CA LEU A 154 22.73 13.32 10.79
C LEU A 154 22.82 13.26 9.27
N SER A 155 22.16 12.25 8.68
CA SER A 155 21.95 12.13 7.25
C SER A 155 20.50 11.75 6.99
N SER A 156 20.02 12.12 5.80
CA SER A 156 18.70 11.80 5.30
C SER A 156 18.85 11.06 3.98
N ILE A 157 17.97 10.11 3.73
CA ILE A 157 18.09 9.22 2.58
C ILE A 157 16.69 9.08 1.99
N ASP A 158 16.50 9.67 0.82
CA ASP A 158 15.24 9.51 0.08
C ASP A 158 15.20 8.13 -0.59
N SER A 159 13.99 7.61 -0.76
CA SER A 159 13.76 6.38 -1.53
C SER A 159 14.44 6.43 -2.90
N GLY A 160 15.20 5.38 -3.22
CA GLY A 160 15.91 5.20 -4.49
C GLY A 160 17.04 6.19 -4.74
N LYS A 161 17.57 6.85 -3.70
CA LYS A 161 18.67 7.83 -3.85
C LYS A 161 19.87 7.52 -2.95
N THR A 162 20.96 8.22 -3.24
CA THR A 162 22.16 8.23 -2.39
C THR A 162 21.91 9.00 -1.08
N PRO A 163 22.56 8.61 0.03
CA PRO A 163 22.48 9.33 1.28
C PRO A 163 22.88 10.79 1.11
N SER A 164 22.12 11.69 1.76
CA SER A 164 22.50 13.09 1.81
C SER A 164 23.80 13.26 2.57
N ILE A 165 24.56 14.28 2.19
CA ILE A 165 25.82 14.61 2.83
C ILE A 165 25.61 14.76 4.35
N PRO A 166 26.33 13.97 5.18
CA PRO A 166 26.21 14.04 6.63
C PRO A 166 26.51 15.44 7.16
N SER A 167 25.64 15.99 8.00
CA SER A 167 25.84 17.27 8.66
C SER A 167 25.63 17.16 10.15
N MET A 168 26.08 18.16 10.91
CA MET A 168 25.73 18.27 12.32
C MET A 168 24.20 18.31 12.48
N MET A 169 23.72 17.67 13.52
CA MET A 169 22.32 17.73 13.95
C MET A 169 21.92 19.16 14.32
N ASP A 170 20.80 19.62 13.79
CA ASP A 170 20.04 20.74 14.35
C ASP A 170 19.15 20.23 15.49
N ILE A 171 19.47 20.59 16.73
CA ILE A 171 18.79 20.05 17.92
C ILE A 171 17.31 20.44 17.92
N GLU A 172 16.97 21.66 17.51
CA GLU A 172 15.57 22.12 17.51
C GLU A 172 14.73 21.27 16.57
N SER A 173 15.17 21.10 15.33
CA SER A 173 14.49 20.26 14.33
C SER A 173 14.40 18.80 14.79
N PHE A 174 15.46 18.27 15.40
CA PHE A 174 15.48 16.91 15.94
C PHE A 174 14.49 16.72 17.09
N ILE A 175 14.47 17.60 18.09
CA ILE A 175 13.52 17.50 19.21
C ILE A 175 12.07 17.61 18.73
N ASN A 176 11.83 18.39 17.65
CA ASN A 176 10.50 18.50 17.08
C ASN A 176 10.06 17.21 16.39
N SER A 177 10.97 16.47 15.74
CA SER A 177 10.68 15.21 15.05
C SER A 177 10.67 13.98 15.97
N VAL A 178 11.27 14.05 17.16
CA VAL A 178 11.38 12.93 18.10
C VAL A 178 10.33 13.01 19.21
N THR A 179 9.94 11.84 19.73
CA THR A 179 8.96 11.70 20.82
C THR A 179 9.60 11.75 22.21
N PRO A 180 8.83 12.10 23.26
CA PRO A 180 9.34 12.17 24.63
C PRO A 180 10.05 10.90 25.12
N ASP A 181 9.52 9.72 24.77
CA ASP A 181 10.11 8.43 25.17
C ASP A 181 11.51 8.22 24.59
N VAL A 182 11.69 8.58 23.32
CA VAL A 182 12.99 8.48 22.67
C VAL A 182 13.98 9.50 23.24
N ILE A 183 13.52 10.74 23.50
CA ILE A 183 14.35 11.77 24.16
C ILE A 183 14.81 11.27 25.53
N LYS A 184 13.90 10.68 26.31
CA LYS A 184 14.20 10.09 27.61
C LYS A 184 15.24 8.97 27.48
N ALA A 185 15.07 8.05 26.53
CA ALA A 185 16.01 6.96 26.30
C ALA A 185 17.43 7.47 25.96
N ILE A 186 17.54 8.50 25.11
CA ILE A 186 18.81 9.15 24.77
C ILE A 186 19.47 9.75 26.01
N ILE A 187 18.72 10.43 26.88
CA ILE A 187 19.26 11.04 28.11
C ILE A 187 19.69 9.97 29.12
N GLN A 188 18.91 8.90 29.25
CA GLN A 188 19.24 7.78 30.14
C GLN A 188 20.47 6.98 29.70
N ALA A 189 20.84 7.05 28.41
CA ALA A 189 22.04 6.47 27.83
C ALA A 189 23.29 7.36 27.95
N LYS A 190 23.21 8.53 28.63
CA LYS A 190 24.31 9.49 28.71
C LYS A 190 25.64 8.90 29.16
N ALA A 191 25.64 8.04 30.18
CA ALA A 191 26.88 7.49 30.73
C ALA A 191 27.67 6.71 29.65
N ASP A 192 26.96 5.90 28.89
CA ASP A 192 27.50 5.03 27.84
C ASP A 192 27.94 5.88 26.63
N ILE A 193 27.07 6.80 26.18
CA ILE A 193 27.38 7.78 25.12
C ILE A 193 28.63 8.57 25.44
N ASP A 194 28.74 9.14 26.65
CA ASP A 194 29.90 9.95 27.01
C ASP A 194 31.18 9.10 27.06
N GLN A 195 31.09 7.84 27.51
CA GLN A 195 32.25 6.93 27.57
C GLN A 195 32.77 6.66 26.16
N GLU A 196 31.90 6.25 25.25
CA GLU A 196 32.29 5.96 23.88
C GLU A 196 32.78 7.18 23.11
N ASN A 197 32.15 8.33 23.33
CA ASN A 197 32.63 9.58 22.74
C ASN A 197 34.01 9.96 23.27
N ALA A 198 34.33 9.68 24.54
CA ALA A 198 35.67 9.88 25.07
C ALA A 198 36.70 8.92 24.43
N GLU A 199 36.33 7.66 24.20
CA GLU A 199 37.16 6.67 23.48
C GLU A 199 37.40 7.09 22.02
N PHE A 200 36.35 7.58 21.34
CA PHE A 200 36.44 8.14 19.99
C PHE A 200 37.44 9.31 19.93
N ILE A 201 37.32 10.28 20.85
CA ILE A 201 38.24 11.42 20.93
C ILE A 201 39.67 10.98 21.23
N ALA A 202 39.86 10.01 22.15
CA ALA A 202 41.18 9.48 22.46
C ALA A 202 41.83 8.79 21.26
N LYS A 203 41.07 7.99 20.51
CA LYS A 203 41.52 7.34 19.27
C LYS A 203 41.90 8.37 18.21
N LYS A 204 41.03 9.36 17.95
CA LYS A 204 41.32 10.43 16.98
C LYS A 204 42.55 11.26 17.36
N LYS A 205 42.74 11.53 18.66
CA LYS A 205 43.95 12.20 19.15
C LYS A 205 45.23 11.39 18.86
N GLN A 206 45.18 10.08 19.02
CA GLN A 206 46.30 9.19 18.68
C GLN A 206 46.56 9.17 17.16
N GLU A 207 45.52 9.14 16.33
CA GLU A 207 45.63 9.19 14.86
C GLU A 207 46.32 10.49 14.40
N ILE A 208 45.91 11.65 14.94
CA ILE A 208 46.52 12.95 14.65
C ILE A 208 47.99 12.98 15.09
N ALA A 209 48.29 12.51 16.31
CA ALA A 209 49.67 12.45 16.83
C ALA A 209 50.56 11.50 16.02
N GLY A 210 49.98 10.45 15.41
CA GLY A 210 50.66 9.51 14.51
C GLY A 210 50.88 10.03 13.09
N GLY A 211 50.47 11.27 12.78
CA GLY A 211 50.61 11.88 11.45
C GLY A 211 49.59 11.37 10.43
N ALA A 212 48.54 10.67 10.86
CA ALA A 212 47.42 10.34 9.99
C ALA A 212 46.57 11.60 9.79
N THR A 213 46.64 12.20 8.60
CA THR A 213 45.69 13.23 8.20
C THR A 213 44.36 12.53 7.92
N GLY A 214 43.36 12.72 8.78
CA GLY A 214 42.04 12.09 8.72
C GLY A 214 41.21 12.51 7.50
N ASN A 215 41.69 12.24 6.30
CA ASN A 215 40.91 12.28 5.07
C ASN A 215 40.37 10.86 4.82
N ASP A 216 39.51 10.37 5.70
CA ASP A 216 38.60 9.31 5.30
C ASP A 216 37.62 9.95 4.31
N ALA A 217 37.78 9.63 3.02
CA ALA A 217 37.09 10.27 1.88
C ALA A 217 35.55 10.28 1.98
N ASN A 218 34.97 9.59 2.97
CA ASN A 218 33.54 9.37 3.16
C ASN A 218 33.03 9.82 4.56
N THR A 219 33.77 10.69 5.27
CA THR A 219 33.33 11.30 6.54
C THR A 219 33.36 12.82 6.44
N SER A 220 32.39 13.52 7.05
CA SER A 220 32.38 15.00 7.02
C SER A 220 33.20 15.66 8.14
N LEU A 221 33.75 14.88 9.08
CA LEU A 221 34.66 15.36 10.13
C LEU A 221 36.09 15.55 9.62
N SER A 222 36.42 16.77 9.22
CA SER A 222 37.82 17.26 9.28
C SER A 222 38.22 17.38 10.74
N ASN A 223 39.10 16.50 11.20
CA ASN A 223 39.86 16.70 12.44
C ASN A 223 41.32 16.88 12.05
N LYS A 224 41.61 17.95 11.29
CA LYS A 224 42.93 18.18 10.69
C LYS A 224 43.98 18.49 11.76
N ASP A 225 43.54 19.00 12.90
CA ASP A 225 44.39 19.35 14.03
C ASP A 225 43.68 19.16 15.39
N GLU A 226 44.46 19.33 16.46
CA GLU A 226 43.99 19.17 17.85
C GLU A 226 42.97 20.25 18.25
N ALA A 227 42.96 21.42 17.60
CA ALA A 227 42.01 22.49 17.90
C ALA A 227 40.61 22.19 17.34
N GLU A 228 40.51 21.65 16.12
CA GLU A 228 39.26 21.14 15.56
C GLU A 228 38.73 19.97 16.39
N LEU A 229 39.59 19.02 16.77
CA LEU A 229 39.17 17.90 17.61
C LEU A 229 38.67 18.35 18.99
N ALA A 230 39.25 19.41 19.56
CA ALA A 230 38.77 20.00 20.82
C ALA A 230 37.36 20.59 20.71
N LYS A 231 37.02 21.22 19.57
CA LYS A 231 35.65 21.69 19.30
C LYS A 231 34.66 20.53 19.21
N VAL A 232 35.04 19.47 18.50
CA VAL A 232 34.22 18.25 18.39
C VAL A 232 34.00 17.63 19.77
N LYS A 233 35.06 17.50 20.57
CA LYS A 233 34.95 17.05 21.96
C LYS A 233 33.97 17.91 22.77
N SER A 234 34.09 19.24 22.67
CA SER A 234 33.19 20.17 23.37
C SER A 234 31.72 19.97 22.99
N ASN A 235 31.45 19.73 21.70
CA ASN A 235 30.10 19.43 21.24
C ASN A 235 29.58 18.10 21.78
N LEU A 236 30.42 17.05 21.77
CA LEU A 236 30.05 15.74 22.30
C LEU A 236 29.74 15.81 23.81
N ASP A 237 30.59 16.48 24.59
CA ASP A 237 30.41 16.65 26.03
C ASP A 237 29.10 17.40 26.36
N SER A 238 28.68 18.31 25.47
CA SER A 238 27.50 19.17 25.67
C SER A 238 26.22 18.65 25.01
N LEU A 239 26.31 17.61 24.17
CA LEU A 239 25.21 17.15 23.30
C LEU A 239 23.94 16.81 24.08
N ILE A 240 24.05 15.89 25.05
CA ILE A 240 22.89 15.39 25.80
C ILE A 240 22.26 16.49 26.67
N ALA A 241 23.07 17.40 27.21
CA ALA A 241 22.57 18.53 27.99
C ALA A 241 21.79 19.53 27.12
N ASN A 242 22.25 19.78 25.88
CA ASN A 242 21.51 20.63 24.93
C ASN A 242 20.22 19.95 24.44
N ILE A 243 20.22 18.63 24.21
CA ILE A 243 19.01 17.86 23.89
C ILE A 243 17.97 18.00 25.01
N ALA A 244 18.37 17.78 26.26
CA ALA A 244 17.51 17.90 27.42
C ALA A 244 16.96 19.33 27.59
N LEU A 245 17.82 20.34 27.44
CA LEU A 245 17.42 21.75 27.53
C LEU A 245 16.43 22.13 26.42
N GLN A 246 16.66 21.67 25.18
CA GLN A 246 15.77 21.95 24.07
C GLN A 246 14.42 21.23 24.22
N ALA A 247 14.40 20.00 24.77
CA ALA A 247 13.15 19.29 25.06
C ALA A 247 12.25 20.03 26.06
N ILE A 248 12.85 20.67 27.09
CA ILE A 248 12.13 21.58 28.00
C ILE A 248 11.61 22.79 27.24
N LYS A 249 12.45 23.46 26.45
CA LYS A 249 12.09 24.68 25.71
C LYS A 249 10.95 24.44 24.72
N SER A 250 10.95 23.31 24.02
CA SER A 250 9.90 22.89 23.09
C SER A 250 8.65 22.34 23.81
N ASN A 251 8.61 22.36 25.14
CA ASN A 251 7.52 21.84 25.97
C ASN A 251 7.16 20.36 25.66
N LYS A 252 8.15 19.58 25.21
CA LYS A 252 8.01 18.13 24.93
C LYS A 252 8.07 17.31 26.21
N ILE A 253 8.87 17.77 27.17
CA ILE A 253 9.02 17.18 28.50
C ILE A 253 8.96 18.32 29.53
N SER A 254 8.16 18.15 30.57
CA SER A 254 8.06 19.14 31.64
C SER A 254 9.37 19.24 32.43
N VAL A 255 9.65 20.40 33.04
CA VAL A 255 10.86 20.58 33.88
C VAL A 255 10.95 19.53 34.98
N THR A 256 9.85 19.28 35.69
CA THR A 256 9.79 18.29 36.78
C THR A 256 10.08 16.87 36.31
N GLU A 257 9.58 16.49 35.14
CA GLU A 257 9.82 15.18 34.57
C GLU A 257 11.26 15.05 34.07
N MET A 258 11.79 16.09 33.45
CA MET A 258 13.18 16.15 33.02
C MET A 258 14.14 16.01 34.20
N ASP A 259 13.87 16.69 35.33
CA ASP A 259 14.66 16.56 36.55
C ASP A 259 14.73 15.11 37.04
N LYS A 260 13.61 14.37 36.96
CA LYS A 260 13.57 12.94 37.32
C LYS A 260 14.43 12.11 36.37
N ILE A 261 14.31 12.33 35.06
CA ILE A 261 15.11 11.63 34.04
C ILE A 261 16.61 11.89 34.25
N ILE A 262 16.99 13.14 34.53
CA ILE A 262 18.37 13.55 34.81
C ILE A 262 18.88 12.90 36.08
N GLN A 263 18.08 12.85 37.15
CA GLN A 263 18.46 12.17 38.38
C GLN A 263 18.73 10.68 38.15
N GLU A 264 17.88 9.99 37.40
CA GLU A 264 18.06 8.59 37.02
C GLU A 264 19.34 8.39 36.18
N ALA A 265 19.58 9.24 35.17
CA ALA A 265 20.78 9.18 34.35
C ALA A 265 22.07 9.42 35.18
N ASN A 266 22.05 10.43 36.06
CA ASN A 266 23.19 10.79 36.90
C ASN A 266 23.54 9.74 37.96
N GLN A 267 22.64 8.80 38.29
CA GLN A 267 22.97 7.67 39.18
C GLN A 267 23.98 6.71 38.56
N LYS A 268 24.01 6.60 37.22
CA LYS A 268 24.96 5.74 36.50
C LYS A 268 26.33 6.41 36.28
N ILE A 269 26.44 7.72 36.53
CA ILE A 269 27.65 8.51 36.28
C ILE A 269 28.44 8.68 37.59
N THR A 270 29.58 8.02 37.67
CA THR A 270 30.47 8.04 38.85
C THR A 270 31.26 9.34 38.96
N ASP A 271 31.72 9.91 37.83
CA ASP A 271 32.44 11.18 37.80
C ASP A 271 31.47 12.35 37.94
N SER A 272 31.60 13.11 39.03
CA SER A 272 30.72 14.25 39.31
C SER A 272 30.82 15.37 38.28
N ASN A 273 31.94 15.50 37.57
CA ASN A 273 32.12 16.53 36.53
C ASN A 273 31.43 16.16 35.21
N ARG A 274 31.00 14.91 35.05
CA ARG A 274 30.30 14.41 33.84
C ARG A 274 28.80 14.31 34.03
N LYS A 275 28.32 14.56 35.25
CA LYS A 275 26.88 14.58 35.53
C LYS A 275 26.20 15.67 34.72
N LEU A 276 25.00 15.35 34.23
CA LEU A 276 24.18 16.28 33.48
C LEU A 276 23.69 17.38 34.42
N ASP A 277 24.03 18.63 34.10
CA ASP A 277 23.62 19.84 34.79
C ASP A 277 23.08 20.85 33.77
N LEU A 278 21.77 21.15 33.86
CA LEU A 278 21.11 22.08 32.95
C LEU A 278 21.33 23.55 33.30
N ASN A 279 21.96 23.86 34.45
CA ASN A 279 22.28 25.24 34.81
C ASN A 279 23.54 25.75 34.10
N HIS A 280 24.37 24.84 33.59
CA HIS A 280 25.66 25.13 32.97
C HIS A 280 25.80 24.40 31.63
N VAL A 281 24.92 24.72 30.67
CA VAL A 281 24.96 24.13 29.32
C VAL A 281 25.75 25.01 28.36
N THR A 282 26.80 24.46 27.76
CA THR A 282 27.55 25.13 26.69
C THR A 282 26.84 24.91 25.35
N PRO A 283 26.55 25.96 24.56
CA PRO A 283 25.96 25.79 23.22
C PRO A 283 26.88 25.00 22.29
N LEU A 284 26.29 24.24 21.36
CA LEU A 284 27.07 23.54 20.33
C LEU A 284 27.71 24.55 19.37
N ASP A 285 28.98 24.33 19.00
CA ASP A 285 29.66 25.06 17.92
C ASP A 285 29.26 24.42 16.58
N PRO A 286 28.46 25.08 15.72
CA PRO A 286 28.02 24.51 14.45
C PRO A 286 29.16 24.31 13.44
N SER A 287 30.35 24.87 13.70
CA SER A 287 31.55 24.69 12.87
C SER A 287 32.40 23.48 13.28
N ALA A 288 32.07 22.81 14.40
CA ALA A 288 32.89 21.70 14.88
C ALA A 288 32.80 20.50 13.93
N GLY A 289 33.93 20.10 13.36
CA GLY A 289 34.00 18.93 12.50
C GLY A 289 33.23 19.07 11.19
N VAL A 290 33.07 20.28 10.66
CA VAL A 290 32.39 20.54 9.39
C VAL A 290 33.39 20.94 8.31
N ASP A 291 33.41 20.21 7.19
CA ASP A 291 34.13 20.65 5.99
C ASP A 291 33.40 21.83 5.33
N THR A 292 34.05 23.00 5.34
CA THR A 292 33.48 24.27 4.88
C THR A 292 33.11 24.27 3.39
N GLU A 293 33.84 23.52 2.55
CA GLU A 293 33.53 23.45 1.10
C GLU A 293 32.34 22.53 0.84
N LEU A 294 32.24 21.45 1.60
CA LEU A 294 31.12 20.53 1.54
C LEU A 294 29.81 21.20 2.03
N GLN A 295 29.90 22.06 3.05
CA GLN A 295 28.76 22.82 3.57
C GLN A 295 28.23 23.85 2.57
N LYS A 296 29.10 24.56 1.86
CA LYS A 296 28.69 25.48 0.78
C LYS A 296 27.96 24.75 -0.34
N LYS A 297 28.44 23.57 -0.73
CA LYS A 297 27.77 22.74 -1.75
C LYS A 297 26.37 22.34 -1.29
N LYS A 298 26.22 21.96 -0.02
CA LYS A 298 24.92 21.62 0.58
C LYS A 298 23.97 22.81 0.63
N GLU A 299 24.42 24.00 1.03
CA GLU A 299 23.58 25.20 1.02
C GLU A 299 23.10 25.55 -0.39
N GLU A 300 23.95 25.39 -1.40
CA GLU A 300 23.57 25.60 -2.80
C GLU A 300 22.52 24.58 -3.28
N GLU A 301 22.69 23.30 -2.94
CA GLU A 301 21.71 22.25 -3.25
C GLU A 301 20.39 22.48 -2.53
N LEU A 302 20.41 22.87 -1.25
CA LEU A 302 19.21 23.17 -0.47
C LEU A 302 18.45 24.38 -1.05
N ARG A 303 19.19 25.40 -1.48
CA ARG A 303 18.61 26.57 -2.16
C ARG A 303 17.96 26.17 -3.48
N LYS A 304 18.63 25.37 -4.30
CA LYS A 304 18.06 24.85 -5.55
C LYS A 304 16.81 24.00 -5.30
N LEU A 305 16.81 23.16 -4.27
CA LEU A 305 15.65 22.35 -3.91
C LEU A 305 14.47 23.21 -3.44
N ALA A 306 14.73 24.23 -2.62
CA ALA A 306 13.71 25.17 -2.16
C ALA A 306 13.11 25.96 -3.33
N GLU A 307 13.95 26.39 -4.29
CA GLU A 307 13.51 27.05 -5.52
C GLU A 307 12.67 26.10 -6.40
N MET A 308 13.08 24.85 -6.57
CA MET A 308 12.32 23.83 -7.30
C MET A 308 10.97 23.53 -6.64
N LYS A 309 10.92 23.39 -5.31
CA LYS A 309 9.65 23.18 -4.58
C LYS A 309 8.69 24.35 -4.77
N LYS A 310 9.17 25.59 -4.63
CA LYS A 310 8.35 26.78 -4.89
C LYS A 310 7.85 26.85 -6.33
N ALA A 311 8.70 26.53 -7.31
CA ALA A 311 8.29 26.51 -8.71
C ALA A 311 7.25 25.41 -9.00
N ALA A 312 7.40 24.23 -8.41
CA ALA A 312 6.44 23.13 -8.55
C ALA A 312 5.08 23.46 -7.91
N GLU A 313 5.08 24.10 -6.74
CA GLU A 313 3.87 24.54 -6.05
C GLU A 313 3.12 25.61 -6.86
N GLU A 314 3.84 26.60 -7.39
CA GLU A 314 3.24 27.64 -8.23
C GLU A 314 2.70 27.06 -9.54
N LYS A 315 3.42 26.09 -10.15
CA LYS A 315 2.93 25.37 -11.34
C LYS A 315 1.64 24.59 -11.04
N LYS A 316 1.58 23.85 -9.94
CA LYS A 316 0.37 23.12 -9.51
C LYS A 316 -0.80 24.07 -9.28
N ARG A 317 -0.55 25.23 -8.68
CA ARG A 317 -1.57 26.26 -8.47
C ARG A 317 -2.09 26.81 -9.79
N GLN A 318 -1.22 27.02 -10.78
CA GLN A 318 -1.62 27.51 -12.10
C GLN A 318 -2.42 26.45 -12.88
N GLU A 319 -1.99 25.19 -12.86
CA GLU A 319 -2.74 24.06 -13.44
C GLU A 319 -4.12 23.89 -12.79
N LEU A 320 -4.24 24.11 -11.48
CA LEU A 320 -5.53 24.07 -10.77
C LEU A 320 -6.48 25.20 -11.23
N LEU A 321 -5.95 26.42 -11.39
CA LEU A 321 -6.72 27.56 -11.89
C LEU A 321 -7.19 27.34 -13.34
N GLU A 322 -6.34 26.78 -14.20
CA GLU A 322 -6.70 26.44 -15.58
C GLU A 322 -7.80 25.38 -15.63
N LYS A 323 -7.70 24.32 -14.80
CA LYS A 323 -8.75 23.30 -14.67
C LYS A 323 -10.08 23.90 -14.18
N GLN A 324 -10.06 24.84 -13.23
CA GLN A 324 -11.27 25.50 -12.75
C GLN A 324 -11.95 26.33 -13.85
N GLU A 325 -11.19 27.08 -14.65
CA GLU A 325 -11.72 27.85 -15.78
C GLU A 325 -12.26 26.94 -16.90
N GLU A 326 -11.59 25.83 -17.19
CA GLU A 326 -12.08 24.84 -18.15
C GLU A 326 -13.39 24.19 -17.69
N LEU A 327 -13.49 23.81 -16.42
CA LEU A 327 -14.70 23.25 -15.83
C LEU A 327 -15.88 24.24 -15.93
N LYS A 328 -15.63 25.51 -15.61
CA LYS A 328 -16.63 26.58 -15.70
C LYS A 328 -17.12 26.78 -17.14
N LYS A 329 -16.21 26.71 -18.12
CA LYS A 329 -16.57 26.78 -19.54
C LYS A 329 -17.44 25.59 -19.97
N GLN A 330 -17.09 24.37 -19.55
CA GLN A 330 -17.88 23.17 -19.84
C GLN A 330 -19.29 23.22 -19.22
N LEU A 331 -19.41 23.71 -17.99
CA LEU A 331 -20.71 23.90 -17.32
C LEU A 331 -21.60 24.88 -18.10
N SER A 332 -21.04 26.03 -18.53
CA SER A 332 -21.82 27.02 -19.30
C SER A 332 -22.31 26.49 -20.65
N ALA A 333 -21.47 25.73 -21.38
CA ALA A 333 -21.85 25.11 -22.64
C ALA A 333 -22.92 24.02 -22.47
N THR A 334 -22.87 23.29 -21.35
CA THR A 334 -23.85 22.26 -21.02
C THR A 334 -25.21 22.87 -20.67
N GLU A 335 -25.22 23.97 -19.92
CA GLU A 335 -26.46 24.69 -19.61
C GLU A 335 -27.13 25.29 -20.86
N GLU A 336 -26.33 25.81 -21.79
CA GLU A 336 -26.82 26.33 -23.07
C GLU A 336 -27.42 25.23 -23.95
N LYS A 337 -26.77 24.06 -24.04
CA LYS A 337 -27.32 22.88 -24.72
C LYS A 337 -28.64 22.42 -24.09
N ARG A 338 -28.73 22.40 -22.75
CA ARG A 338 -29.99 22.04 -22.05
C ARG A 338 -31.13 22.98 -22.42
N LYS A 339 -30.89 24.30 -22.42
CA LYS A 339 -31.90 25.31 -22.82
C LYS A 339 -32.34 25.13 -24.27
N GLN A 340 -31.42 24.81 -25.17
CA GLN A 340 -31.75 24.50 -26.57
C GLN A 340 -32.60 23.24 -26.69
N LEU A 341 -32.24 22.17 -25.96
CA LEU A 341 -32.96 20.91 -25.98
C LEU A 341 -34.40 21.09 -25.44
N GLU A 342 -34.56 21.80 -24.33
CA GLU A 342 -35.88 22.14 -23.77
C GLU A 342 -36.72 22.99 -24.74
N GLY A 343 -36.09 23.97 -25.40
CA GLY A 343 -36.74 24.77 -26.43
C GLY A 343 -37.21 23.93 -27.63
N ASN A 344 -36.41 22.96 -28.07
CA ASN A 344 -36.74 22.06 -29.17
C ASN A 344 -37.83 21.05 -28.78
N ASN A 345 -37.74 20.46 -27.58
CA ASN A 345 -38.74 19.53 -27.06
C ASN A 345 -40.10 20.21 -26.90
N ARG A 346 -40.14 21.46 -26.41
CA ARG A 346 -41.39 22.23 -26.33
C ARG A 346 -42.02 22.45 -27.70
N LYS A 347 -41.22 22.86 -28.70
CA LYS A 347 -41.71 23.05 -30.08
C LYS A 347 -42.21 21.75 -30.70
N ALA A 348 -41.50 20.65 -30.47
CA ALA A 348 -41.90 19.33 -30.97
C ALA A 348 -43.24 18.89 -30.38
N LYS A 349 -43.44 19.08 -29.08
CA LYS A 349 -44.69 18.77 -28.38
C LYS A 349 -45.86 19.65 -28.86
N GLU A 350 -45.65 20.95 -29.01
CA GLU A 350 -46.68 21.87 -29.54
C GLU A 350 -47.13 21.46 -30.96
N GLU A 351 -46.19 21.05 -31.81
CA GLU A 351 -46.48 20.60 -33.18
C GLU A 351 -47.16 19.22 -33.21
N GLU A 352 -46.79 18.32 -32.31
CA GLU A 352 -47.46 17.02 -32.14
C GLU A 352 -48.90 17.20 -31.62
N ASP A 353 -49.10 18.04 -30.60
CA ASP A 353 -50.41 18.38 -30.07
C ASP A 353 -51.29 19.04 -31.14
N ARG A 354 -50.72 19.94 -31.97
CA ARG A 354 -51.43 20.55 -33.10
C ARG A 354 -51.87 19.49 -34.12
N LYS A 355 -50.98 18.59 -34.51
CA LYS A 355 -51.29 17.51 -35.46
C LYS A 355 -52.32 16.54 -34.90
N ALA A 356 -52.24 16.20 -33.61
CA ALA A 356 -53.21 15.35 -32.93
C ALA A 356 -54.59 16.02 -32.86
N GLN A 357 -54.66 17.32 -32.58
CA GLN A 357 -55.90 18.09 -32.61
C GLN A 357 -56.51 18.14 -34.01
N GLU A 358 -55.71 18.40 -35.04
CA GLU A 358 -56.16 18.42 -36.44
C GLU A 358 -56.66 17.05 -36.90
N ALA A 359 -55.96 15.97 -36.55
CA ALA A 359 -56.39 14.60 -36.85
C ALA A 359 -57.69 14.23 -36.12
N TYR A 360 -57.84 14.62 -34.86
CA TYR A 360 -59.06 14.39 -34.08
C TYR A 360 -60.25 15.17 -34.64
N LEU A 361 -60.06 16.45 -35.00
CA LEU A 361 -61.09 17.27 -35.64
C LEU A 361 -61.58 16.67 -36.96
N ASN A 362 -60.68 16.11 -37.77
CA ASN A 362 -61.00 15.47 -39.05
C ASN A 362 -61.74 14.12 -38.91
N GLN A 363 -61.76 13.51 -37.72
CA GLN A 363 -62.48 12.26 -37.44
C GLN A 363 -63.90 12.48 -36.89
N LEU A 364 -64.25 13.71 -36.52
CA LEU A 364 -65.57 14.05 -35.99
C LEU A 364 -66.55 14.41 -37.10
N SER A 365 -67.83 14.01 -36.97
CA SER A 365 -68.89 14.47 -37.87
C SER A 365 -69.19 15.98 -37.69
N GLU A 366 -69.82 16.65 -38.65
CA GLU A 366 -70.09 18.11 -38.56
C GLU A 366 -70.87 18.52 -37.28
N SER A 367 -71.75 17.65 -36.77
CA SER A 367 -72.48 17.92 -35.52
C SER A 367 -71.61 17.79 -34.27
N GLU A 368 -70.58 16.93 -34.32
CA GLU A 368 -69.65 16.70 -33.22
C GLU A 368 -68.50 17.72 -33.23
N GLN A 369 -68.08 18.19 -34.41
CA GLN A 369 -67.14 19.31 -34.54
C GLN A 369 -67.71 20.61 -33.96
N ALA A 370 -69.01 20.87 -34.13
CA ALA A 370 -69.69 22.02 -33.55
C ALA A 370 -69.70 21.95 -32.01
N ARG A 371 -70.01 20.78 -31.44
CA ARG A 371 -69.96 20.56 -29.99
C ARG A 371 -68.54 20.64 -29.44
N PHE A 372 -67.53 20.10 -30.13
CA PHE A 372 -66.13 20.18 -29.66
C PHE A 372 -65.62 21.62 -29.62
N LYS A 373 -65.97 22.46 -30.61
CA LYS A 373 -65.63 23.90 -30.60
C LYS A 373 -66.33 24.65 -29.48
N GLU A 374 -67.60 24.34 -29.21
CA GLU A 374 -68.38 24.93 -28.12
C GLU A 374 -67.81 24.50 -26.74
N GLU A 375 -67.46 23.23 -26.58
CA GLU A 375 -66.85 22.67 -25.37
C GLU A 375 -65.43 23.20 -25.12
N ALA A 376 -64.63 23.41 -26.18
CA ALA A 376 -63.31 24.02 -26.09
C ALA A 376 -63.39 25.51 -25.67
N MET A 377 -64.39 26.24 -26.19
CA MET A 377 -64.65 27.62 -25.81
C MET A 377 -65.14 27.71 -24.35
N ARG A 378 -65.96 26.75 -23.90
CA ARG A 378 -66.40 26.61 -22.50
C ARG A 378 -65.24 26.28 -21.55
N ARG A 379 -64.36 25.34 -21.92
CA ARG A 379 -63.16 24.99 -21.14
C ARG A 379 -62.16 26.14 -21.04
N GLY A 380 -62.01 26.96 -22.08
CA GLY A 380 -61.21 28.17 -22.05
C GLY A 380 -61.75 29.23 -21.05
N GLN A 381 -63.08 29.32 -20.90
CA GLN A 381 -63.70 30.19 -19.90
C GLN A 381 -63.62 29.62 -18.47
N GLU A 382 -63.73 28.30 -18.29
CA GLU A 382 -63.59 27.63 -16.99
C GLU A 382 -62.13 27.64 -16.47
N GLN A 383 -61.13 27.47 -17.34
CA GLN A 383 -59.71 27.55 -16.95
C GLN A 383 -59.26 28.98 -16.56
N ALA A 384 -59.96 30.01 -17.04
CA ALA A 384 -59.72 31.40 -16.59
C ALA A 384 -60.29 31.69 -15.19
N GLN A 385 -61.18 30.85 -14.65
CA GLN A 385 -61.76 30.99 -13.30
C GLN A 385 -61.10 30.11 -12.22
N ILE A 386 -60.25 29.14 -12.60
CA ILE A 386 -59.65 28.16 -11.68
C ILE A 386 -58.14 28.44 -11.40
N GLN A 387 -57.64 29.66 -11.65
CA GLN A 387 -56.34 30.14 -11.11
C GLN A 387 -56.48 30.81 -9.73
N GLY A 388 -57.22 30.16 -8.84
CA GLY A 388 -57.31 30.55 -7.44
C GLY A 388 -57.54 29.33 -6.57
N VAL A 389 -56.53 29.00 -5.76
CA VAL A 389 -56.52 28.05 -4.63
C VAL A 389 -56.01 26.62 -4.95
N GLN A 390 -55.12 26.21 -4.05
CA GLN A 390 -54.15 25.12 -3.99
C GLN A 390 -54.70 23.89 -3.24
N LEU A 391 -54.18 22.68 -3.52
CA LEU A 391 -53.72 21.60 -2.59
C LEU A 391 -53.84 20.18 -3.21
N ALA A 392 -52.90 19.31 -2.83
CA ALA A 392 -52.62 17.96 -3.35
C ALA A 392 -53.43 16.82 -2.65
N PRO A 393 -52.99 15.53 -2.69
CA PRO A 393 -53.40 14.39 -3.55
C PRO A 393 -54.25 13.32 -2.76
N PRO A 394 -54.69 12.12 -3.26
CA PRO A 394 -53.81 10.95 -3.52
C PRO A 394 -54.27 9.85 -4.54
N LEU A 395 -53.29 9.02 -4.96
CA LEU A 395 -53.27 7.55 -5.23
C LEU A 395 -54.39 6.75 -5.96
N SER A 396 -53.91 5.99 -6.97
CA SER A 396 -54.08 4.52 -7.19
C SER A 396 -54.93 3.96 -8.35
N SER A 397 -54.26 3.09 -9.11
CA SER A 397 -54.70 1.77 -9.66
C SER A 397 -55.55 1.68 -10.93
N GLY A 398 -55.17 0.74 -11.82
CA GLY A 398 -56.12 -0.06 -12.60
C GLY A 398 -55.91 -0.22 -14.12
N HIS A 399 -55.11 -1.22 -14.53
CA HIS A 399 -55.35 -2.22 -15.60
C HIS A 399 -56.36 -1.94 -16.75
N ASN A 400 -55.95 -2.12 -18.03
CA ASN A 400 -56.14 -3.34 -18.85
C ASN A 400 -56.21 -3.11 -20.39
N ALA A 401 -55.52 -4.00 -21.11
CA ALA A 401 -55.92 -4.79 -22.29
C ALA A 401 -56.06 -4.18 -23.73
N GLY A 402 -55.22 -4.74 -24.62
CA GLY A 402 -55.57 -5.25 -25.97
C GLY A 402 -55.61 -4.23 -27.12
N GLY A 403 -55.13 -4.46 -28.35
CA GLY A 403 -54.56 -5.62 -29.04
C GLY A 403 -54.69 -5.41 -30.56
N SER A 404 -53.75 -5.96 -31.34
CA SER A 404 -53.78 -6.21 -32.81
C SER A 404 -53.74 -4.99 -33.76
N THR A 405 -53.15 -4.97 -34.97
CA THR A 405 -52.34 -5.85 -35.85
C THR A 405 -51.92 -4.97 -37.06
N VAL A 406 -50.93 -5.41 -37.86
CA VAL A 406 -50.82 -5.31 -39.35
C VAL A 406 -49.40 -4.96 -39.85
N THR A 407 -48.81 -5.91 -40.61
CA THR A 407 -47.64 -5.87 -41.51
C THR A 407 -48.07 -5.58 -42.98
N PRO A 408 -47.19 -5.53 -44.02
CA PRO A 408 -45.87 -4.90 -44.27
C PRO A 408 -45.91 -4.02 -45.58
N PRO A 409 -44.79 -3.55 -46.22
CA PRO A 409 -44.02 -4.37 -47.18
C PRO A 409 -42.51 -4.01 -47.32
N THR A 410 -41.88 -4.57 -48.36
CA THR A 410 -40.51 -5.11 -48.52
C THR A 410 -39.53 -4.33 -49.44
N GLY A 411 -38.22 -4.48 -49.18
CA GLY A 411 -37.11 -4.62 -50.17
C GLY A 411 -36.16 -3.42 -50.37
N PRO A 412 -34.94 -3.56 -50.99
CA PRO A 412 -34.16 -4.75 -51.40
C PRO A 412 -32.67 -4.73 -50.88
N PRO A 413 -31.79 -5.69 -51.26
CA PRO A 413 -30.54 -5.99 -50.54
C PRO A 413 -29.30 -5.31 -51.15
N VAL A 414 -28.24 -5.13 -50.34
CA VAL A 414 -26.92 -4.68 -50.82
C VAL A 414 -25.82 -5.61 -50.30
N THR A 415 -25.08 -6.19 -51.23
CA THR A 415 -23.92 -7.06 -51.09
C THR A 415 -22.67 -6.28 -50.63
N PRO A 416 -21.80 -6.83 -49.77
CA PRO A 416 -20.49 -6.24 -49.48
C PRO A 416 -19.41 -6.69 -50.49
N PRO A 417 -18.41 -5.85 -50.80
CA PRO A 417 -17.31 -6.21 -51.68
C PRO A 417 -16.19 -6.98 -50.96
N VAL A 418 -15.62 -7.90 -51.72
CA VAL A 418 -14.47 -8.76 -51.41
C VAL A 418 -13.16 -7.95 -51.45
N ILE A 419 -12.29 -8.15 -50.45
CA ILE A 419 -10.91 -7.64 -50.43
C ILE A 419 -9.95 -8.85 -50.63
N PRO A 420 -8.91 -8.73 -51.49
CA PRO A 420 -7.99 -9.83 -51.83
C PRO A 420 -7.01 -10.18 -50.68
N PRO A 421 -6.42 -11.39 -50.69
CA PRO A 421 -5.58 -11.90 -49.60
C PRO A 421 -4.21 -11.22 -49.59
N VAL A 422 -3.77 -10.83 -48.40
CA VAL A 422 -2.41 -10.35 -48.13
C VAL A 422 -1.62 -11.53 -47.55
N ASP A 423 -0.51 -11.88 -48.19
CA ASP A 423 0.42 -12.91 -47.72
C ASP A 423 0.94 -12.56 -46.31
N PRO A 424 1.01 -13.53 -45.38
CA PRO A 424 1.54 -13.28 -44.05
C PRO A 424 3.06 -13.07 -44.09
N PRO A 425 3.59 -12.15 -43.26
CA PRO A 425 5.04 -11.99 -43.11
C PRO A 425 5.64 -13.23 -42.46
N VAL A 426 6.75 -13.71 -43.03
CA VAL A 426 7.56 -14.80 -42.48
C VAL A 426 8.12 -14.36 -41.13
N THR A 427 7.66 -14.99 -40.06
CA THR A 427 8.28 -14.89 -38.74
C THR A 427 9.63 -15.62 -38.74
N PRO A 428 10.69 -15.04 -38.14
CA PRO A 428 11.94 -15.76 -37.89
C PRO A 428 11.68 -17.02 -37.04
N PRO A 429 12.56 -18.04 -37.10
CA PRO A 429 12.32 -19.34 -36.49
C PRO A 429 12.06 -19.17 -34.99
N VAL A 430 10.85 -19.56 -34.57
CA VAL A 430 10.50 -19.76 -33.17
C VAL A 430 11.26 -21.00 -32.72
N ASP A 431 12.11 -20.85 -31.70
CA ASP A 431 12.69 -21.99 -31.00
C ASP A 431 11.56 -22.98 -30.66
N PRO A 432 11.75 -24.29 -30.88
CA PRO A 432 10.70 -25.26 -30.66
C PRO A 432 10.14 -25.07 -29.24
N PRO A 433 8.79 -24.97 -29.07
CA PRO A 433 8.21 -24.83 -27.75
C PRO A 433 8.72 -25.99 -26.91
N ILE A 434 9.31 -25.67 -25.76
CA ILE A 434 9.62 -26.65 -24.72
C ILE A 434 8.28 -27.31 -24.39
N VAL A 435 8.08 -28.53 -24.90
CA VAL A 435 6.89 -29.32 -24.58
C VAL A 435 7.08 -29.78 -23.15
N ASP A 436 6.34 -29.16 -22.22
CA ASP A 436 6.31 -29.58 -20.83
C ASP A 436 6.03 -31.10 -20.79
N PRO A 437 6.86 -31.90 -20.10
CA PRO A 437 6.61 -33.32 -19.95
C PRO A 437 5.26 -33.49 -19.24
N VAL A 438 4.26 -33.95 -19.99
CA VAL A 438 2.93 -34.26 -19.44
C VAL A 438 3.13 -35.24 -18.26
N PRO A 439 2.75 -34.86 -17.02
CA PRO A 439 2.88 -35.74 -15.88
C PRO A 439 2.08 -37.02 -16.15
N LYS A 440 2.74 -38.17 -16.16
CA LYS A 440 2.07 -39.45 -16.52
C LYS A 440 1.23 -40.02 -15.39
N ASP A 441 1.49 -39.59 -14.16
CA ASP A 441 1.00 -40.24 -12.95
C ASP A 441 0.29 -39.29 -11.99
N PHE A 442 0.10 -38.01 -12.30
CA PHE A 442 -0.73 -37.11 -11.47
C PHE A 442 -1.17 -35.86 -12.26
N SER A 443 -2.06 -35.06 -11.70
CA SER A 443 -2.39 -33.71 -12.16
C SER A 443 -2.32 -32.72 -10.99
N VAL A 444 -1.85 -31.50 -11.26
CA VAL A 444 -1.93 -30.38 -10.30
C VAL A 444 -3.33 -29.81 -10.38
N VAL A 445 -4.00 -29.69 -9.24
CA VAL A 445 -5.27 -28.99 -9.11
C VAL A 445 -4.94 -27.60 -8.57
N ILE A 446 -5.22 -26.55 -9.34
CA ILE A 446 -5.05 -25.16 -8.90
C ILE A 446 -6.45 -24.55 -8.84
N ASP A 447 -6.76 -23.90 -7.74
CA ASP A 447 -8.03 -23.23 -7.56
C ASP A 447 -8.20 -22.03 -8.50
N SER A 448 -9.45 -21.65 -8.73
CA SER A 448 -9.90 -20.44 -9.41
C SER A 448 -9.32 -19.14 -8.83
N THR A 449 -8.78 -19.19 -7.60
CA THR A 449 -8.11 -18.06 -6.92
C THR A 449 -6.76 -17.67 -7.53
N PHE A 450 -6.22 -18.42 -8.49
CA PHE A 450 -4.96 -18.07 -9.15
C PHE A 450 -5.05 -16.72 -9.88
N GLN A 451 -4.19 -15.77 -9.50
CA GLN A 451 -4.19 -14.43 -10.06
C GLN A 451 -3.28 -14.34 -11.30
N ASP A 452 -3.88 -14.18 -12.47
CA ASP A 452 -3.12 -13.93 -13.72
C ASP A 452 -2.39 -12.55 -13.68
N THR A 453 -2.78 -11.65 -12.77
CA THR A 453 -2.19 -10.32 -12.60
C THR A 453 -2.15 -9.91 -11.13
N VAL A 454 -1.03 -9.33 -10.70
CA VAL A 454 -0.74 -8.92 -9.33
C VAL A 454 -0.24 -7.47 -9.37
N GLN A 455 -0.68 -6.60 -8.48
CA GLN A 455 -0.14 -5.23 -8.42
C GLN A 455 1.17 -5.21 -7.62
N LEU A 456 2.09 -4.34 -8.01
CA LEU A 456 3.33 -4.11 -7.28
C LEU A 456 3.04 -3.76 -5.81
N GLY A 457 3.71 -4.44 -4.88
CA GLY A 457 3.48 -4.31 -3.44
C GLY A 457 2.30 -5.12 -2.91
N ASN A 458 1.62 -5.91 -3.74
CA ASN A 458 0.60 -6.87 -3.31
C ASN A 458 1.11 -8.31 -3.34
N ASP A 459 0.40 -9.16 -2.63
CA ASP A 459 0.69 -10.59 -2.56
C ASP A 459 0.04 -11.34 -3.73
N HIS A 460 0.82 -12.14 -4.44
CA HIS A 460 0.31 -13.16 -5.34
C HIS A 460 -0.12 -14.38 -4.51
N MET A 461 -1.41 -14.70 -4.52
CA MET A 461 -1.99 -15.80 -3.75
C MET A 461 -2.66 -16.82 -4.65
N PHE A 462 -2.49 -18.10 -4.35
CA PHE A 462 -3.22 -19.19 -5.01
C PHE A 462 -3.24 -20.46 -4.16
N ASP A 463 -4.33 -21.23 -4.28
CA ASP A 463 -4.48 -22.53 -3.65
C ASP A 463 -4.22 -23.65 -4.65
N PHE A 464 -3.52 -24.70 -4.22
CA PHE A 464 -3.26 -25.85 -5.07
C PHE A 464 -3.08 -27.16 -4.31
N GLY A 465 -3.16 -28.26 -5.05
CA GLY A 465 -2.91 -29.62 -4.60
C GLY A 465 -2.73 -30.56 -5.78
N PHE A 466 -2.87 -31.86 -5.54
CA PHE A 466 -2.53 -32.90 -6.50
C PHE A 466 -3.58 -34.00 -6.52
N LYS A 467 -3.81 -34.57 -7.70
CA LYS A 467 -4.67 -35.74 -7.89
C LYS A 467 -3.94 -36.80 -8.71
N SER A 468 -4.09 -38.07 -8.34
CA SER A 468 -3.58 -39.20 -9.10
C SER A 468 -4.50 -40.39 -8.95
N ASP A 469 -4.64 -41.17 -10.02
CA ASP A 469 -5.33 -42.47 -10.01
C ASP A 469 -4.33 -43.65 -9.90
N THR A 470 -3.02 -43.39 -10.01
CA THR A 470 -1.97 -44.42 -10.07
C THR A 470 -0.98 -44.37 -8.90
N LEU A 471 -0.81 -43.20 -8.27
CA LEU A 471 0.13 -43.00 -7.16
C LEU A 471 -0.48 -43.49 -5.83
N PRO A 472 0.17 -44.38 -5.08
CA PRO A 472 -0.34 -44.85 -3.79
C PRO A 472 -0.51 -43.70 -2.78
N GLU A 473 -1.59 -43.74 -1.99
CA GLU A 473 -1.97 -42.71 -1.01
C GLU A 473 -0.88 -42.37 0.03
N GLU A 474 -0.12 -43.38 0.46
CA GLU A 474 0.94 -43.25 1.48
C GLU A 474 2.31 -42.93 0.89
N THR A 475 2.40 -42.65 -0.42
CA THR A 475 3.65 -42.26 -1.07
C THR A 475 4.15 -40.96 -0.45
N LYS A 476 5.41 -40.94 -0.01
CA LYS A 476 6.03 -39.75 0.56
C LYS A 476 6.52 -38.84 -0.56
N VAL A 477 6.01 -37.63 -0.60
CA VAL A 477 6.29 -36.66 -1.64
C VAL A 477 6.73 -35.33 -1.06
N LYS A 478 7.48 -34.56 -1.83
CA LYS A 478 7.78 -33.14 -1.58
C LYS A 478 7.14 -32.30 -2.66
N VAL A 479 6.76 -31.09 -2.28
CA VAL A 479 6.26 -30.08 -3.19
C VAL A 479 7.32 -29.00 -3.34
N LYS A 480 7.72 -28.72 -4.59
CA LYS A 480 8.71 -27.71 -4.91
C LYS A 480 8.10 -26.68 -5.84
N LEU A 481 8.22 -25.39 -5.48
CA LEU A 481 7.79 -24.29 -6.34
C LEU A 481 9.04 -23.58 -6.84
N THR A 482 9.06 -23.22 -8.11
CA THR A 482 10.18 -22.48 -8.73
C THR A 482 9.63 -21.29 -9.51
N TYR A 483 10.15 -20.10 -9.25
CA TYR A 483 9.83 -18.90 -10.03
C TYR A 483 10.85 -18.70 -11.14
N SER A 484 10.38 -18.21 -12.29
CA SER A 484 11.25 -17.79 -13.38
C SER A 484 10.65 -16.59 -14.11
N THR A 485 11.47 -15.85 -14.83
CA THR A 485 11.04 -14.72 -15.65
C THR A 485 11.90 -14.60 -16.91
N GLU A 486 11.42 -13.86 -17.91
CA GLU A 486 12.16 -13.60 -19.16
C GLU A 486 13.33 -12.62 -18.97
N LYS A 487 13.37 -11.90 -17.83
CA LYS A 487 14.45 -10.97 -17.46
C LYS A 487 15.31 -11.58 -16.34
N ASP A 488 16.58 -11.18 -16.22
CA ASP A 488 17.37 -11.49 -15.02
C ASP A 488 16.82 -10.70 -13.83
N VAL A 489 15.93 -11.31 -13.05
CA VAL A 489 15.40 -10.77 -11.79
C VAL A 489 15.99 -11.60 -10.65
N ASP A 490 16.57 -10.93 -9.65
CA ASP A 490 17.03 -11.60 -8.43
C ASP A 490 15.82 -11.83 -7.51
N PHE A 491 15.50 -13.10 -7.25
CA PHE A 491 14.44 -13.51 -6.34
C PHE A 491 14.91 -13.62 -4.88
N THR A 492 16.18 -13.33 -4.59
CA THR A 492 16.73 -13.40 -3.23
C THR A 492 16.02 -12.41 -2.32
N GLY A 493 15.53 -12.92 -1.19
CA GLY A 493 14.76 -12.11 -0.24
C GLY A 493 13.28 -11.97 -0.60
N LEU A 494 12.80 -12.56 -1.71
CA LEU A 494 11.38 -12.62 -2.02
C LEU A 494 10.68 -13.50 -0.97
N GLY A 495 9.88 -12.85 -0.13
CA GLY A 495 9.16 -13.51 0.96
C GLY A 495 8.05 -14.41 0.43
N TYR A 496 7.97 -15.62 0.96
CA TYR A 496 6.86 -16.54 0.72
C TYR A 496 6.23 -16.99 2.03
N TYR A 497 4.95 -17.32 1.92
CA TYR A 497 4.15 -17.92 2.98
C TYR A 497 3.38 -19.07 2.38
N TYR A 498 3.27 -20.18 3.11
CA TYR A 498 2.33 -21.21 2.76
C TYR A 498 1.66 -21.78 4.00
N SER A 499 0.40 -22.19 3.84
CA SER A 499 -0.34 -22.90 4.88
C SER A 499 -0.79 -24.26 4.39
N PHE A 500 -0.70 -25.25 5.28
CA PHE A 500 -1.18 -26.61 5.06
C PHE A 500 -1.73 -27.18 6.38
N ASN A 501 -2.99 -27.63 6.39
CA ASN A 501 -3.68 -28.15 7.59
C ASN A 501 -3.48 -27.24 8.83
N ASP A 502 -3.82 -25.95 8.68
CA ASP A 502 -3.71 -24.90 9.70
C ASP A 502 -2.29 -24.59 10.19
N ARG A 503 -1.25 -25.22 9.61
CA ARG A 503 0.15 -24.88 9.88
C ARG A 503 0.65 -23.91 8.85
N ILE A 504 1.16 -22.78 9.31
CA ILE A 504 1.74 -21.73 8.47
C ILE A 504 3.25 -21.83 8.55
N THR A 505 3.91 -21.76 7.41
CA THR A 505 5.36 -21.65 7.29
C THR A 505 5.69 -20.48 6.38
N SER A 506 6.68 -19.69 6.76
CA SER A 506 7.21 -18.59 5.97
C SER A 506 8.71 -18.72 5.76
N GLY A 507 9.22 -18.03 4.77
CA GLY A 507 10.64 -17.96 4.48
C GLY A 507 10.92 -16.96 3.38
N ASN A 508 12.20 -16.84 3.02
CA ASN A 508 12.63 -16.06 1.87
C ASN A 508 13.24 -16.98 0.84
N LEU A 509 13.00 -16.69 -0.43
CA LEU A 509 13.73 -17.33 -1.52
C LEU A 509 15.22 -16.97 -1.41
N THR A 510 16.06 -17.95 -1.73
CA THR A 510 17.52 -17.78 -1.84
C THR A 510 17.89 -17.78 -3.33
N ASN A 511 19.16 -17.55 -3.68
CA ASN A 511 19.64 -17.60 -5.07
C ASN A 511 19.26 -18.87 -5.86
N ASN A 512 18.80 -19.94 -5.20
CA ASN A 512 18.04 -21.00 -5.84
C ASN A 512 16.55 -20.59 -5.84
N GLU A 513 16.04 -20.19 -7.01
CA GLU A 513 14.70 -19.67 -7.32
C GLU A 513 13.51 -20.59 -6.94
N SER A 514 13.77 -21.61 -6.12
CA SER A 514 12.83 -22.62 -5.71
C SER A 514 12.70 -22.78 -4.20
N VAL A 515 11.49 -23.00 -3.74
CA VAL A 515 11.15 -23.35 -2.36
C VAL A 515 10.62 -24.77 -2.28
N THR A 516 11.01 -25.51 -1.24
CA THR A 516 10.43 -26.83 -0.92
C THR A 516 9.50 -26.70 0.29
N LEU A 517 8.21 -27.01 0.10
CA LEU A 517 7.17 -26.80 1.11
C LEU A 517 7.13 -27.91 2.18
N GLY A 518 8.06 -28.85 2.20
CA GLY A 518 8.07 -29.97 3.15
C GLY A 518 7.71 -31.32 2.53
N THR A 519 7.64 -32.35 3.37
CA THR A 519 7.36 -33.74 2.97
C THR A 519 5.99 -34.18 3.47
N TYR A 520 5.18 -34.74 2.57
CA TYR A 520 3.77 -35.07 2.78
C TYR A 520 3.49 -36.53 2.42
N ALA A 521 2.43 -37.12 2.97
CA ALA A 521 1.80 -38.27 2.33
C ALA A 521 0.93 -37.78 1.18
N PHE A 522 0.94 -38.46 0.04
CA PHE A 522 0.24 -37.99 -1.16
C PHE A 522 -1.26 -37.74 -0.94
N LYS A 523 -1.93 -38.59 -0.15
CA LYS A 523 -3.36 -38.44 0.18
C LYS A 523 -3.70 -37.10 0.83
N ASP A 524 -2.76 -36.52 1.59
CA ASP A 524 -3.00 -35.27 2.31
C ASP A 524 -2.92 -34.05 1.36
N LEU A 525 -2.46 -34.25 0.11
CA LEU A 525 -2.37 -33.23 -0.94
C LEU A 525 -3.59 -33.21 -1.87
N SER A 526 -4.60 -34.05 -1.61
CA SER A 526 -5.84 -34.10 -2.40
C SER A 526 -6.62 -32.78 -2.33
N GLY A 527 -7.15 -32.32 -3.47
CA GLY A 527 -7.89 -31.05 -3.59
C GLY A 527 -6.95 -29.86 -3.74
N THR A 528 -7.14 -28.82 -2.92
CA THR A 528 -6.28 -27.62 -2.88
C THR A 528 -5.85 -27.27 -1.45
N PRO A 529 -5.18 -28.18 -0.72
CA PRO A 529 -4.90 -28.02 0.71
C PRO A 529 -3.71 -27.09 1.01
N ILE A 530 -2.98 -26.65 -0.02
CA ILE A 530 -1.86 -25.71 0.12
C ILE A 530 -2.32 -24.34 -0.36
N ASN A 531 -2.37 -23.36 0.54
CA ASN A 531 -2.43 -21.94 0.19
C ASN A 531 -1.01 -21.42 0.10
N PHE A 532 -0.64 -20.82 -1.04
CA PHE A 532 0.69 -20.27 -1.24
C PHE A 532 0.62 -18.79 -1.60
N ARG A 533 1.56 -18.02 -1.04
CA ARG A 533 1.59 -16.57 -1.12
C ARG A 533 3.02 -16.09 -1.34
N THR A 534 3.19 -15.13 -2.24
CA THR A 534 4.47 -14.42 -2.46
C THR A 534 4.24 -12.92 -2.60
N HIS A 535 5.09 -12.13 -1.97
CA HIS A 535 4.99 -10.68 -2.00
C HIS A 535 5.83 -10.08 -3.11
N TRP A 536 5.24 -9.41 -4.10
CA TRP A 536 5.97 -8.96 -5.30
C TRP A 536 6.30 -7.47 -5.26
N ASN A 537 7.60 -7.15 -5.37
CA ASN A 537 8.12 -5.77 -5.38
C ASN A 537 8.79 -5.39 -6.71
N THR A 538 8.73 -6.26 -7.71
CA THR A 538 9.34 -6.04 -9.03
C THR A 538 8.29 -6.25 -10.11
N LEU A 539 8.25 -5.32 -11.07
CA LEU A 539 7.37 -5.39 -12.24
C LEU A 539 7.89 -6.42 -13.25
N GLY A 540 7.00 -7.20 -13.83
CA GLY A 540 7.40 -8.17 -14.84
C GLY A 540 6.39 -9.27 -15.12
N LYS A 541 6.73 -10.13 -16.08
CA LYS A 541 6.01 -11.36 -16.37
C LYS A 541 6.76 -12.52 -15.79
N TYR A 542 6.05 -13.38 -15.07
CA TYR A 542 6.62 -14.44 -14.28
C TYR A 542 5.94 -15.76 -14.57
N ASP A 543 6.69 -16.83 -14.42
CA ASP A 543 6.23 -18.20 -14.42
C ASP A 543 6.41 -18.76 -13.01
N VAL A 544 5.39 -19.44 -12.48
CA VAL A 544 5.51 -20.30 -11.31
C VAL A 544 5.40 -21.75 -11.76
N THR A 545 6.43 -22.54 -11.43
CA THR A 545 6.50 -23.97 -11.71
C THR A 545 6.24 -24.74 -10.42
N ILE A 546 5.16 -25.52 -10.38
CA ILE A 546 4.77 -26.37 -9.25
C ILE A 546 5.16 -27.81 -9.59
N GLU A 547 6.10 -28.36 -8.84
CA GLU A 547 6.69 -29.69 -9.06
C GLU A 547 6.37 -30.64 -7.89
N LEU A 548 6.01 -31.88 -8.22
CA LEU A 548 5.85 -32.96 -7.24
C LEU A 548 7.04 -33.90 -7.32
N VAL A 549 7.68 -34.15 -6.17
CA VAL A 549 8.91 -34.94 -6.08
C VAL A 549 8.68 -36.14 -5.19
N ASN A 550 8.86 -37.36 -5.70
CA ASN A 550 8.83 -38.58 -4.90
C ASN A 550 10.09 -38.69 -4.05
N VAL A 551 9.95 -39.15 -2.81
CA VAL A 551 11.07 -39.32 -1.86
C VAL A 551 11.13 -40.79 -1.42
N GLU A 552 12.14 -41.50 -1.89
CA GLU A 552 12.36 -42.92 -1.56
C GLU A 552 13.65 -43.12 -0.77
N GLY A 553 13.65 -44.06 0.19
CA GLY A 553 14.84 -44.45 0.96
C GLY A 553 14.71 -44.28 2.48
N SER A 554 15.77 -44.65 3.21
CA SER A 554 15.90 -44.51 4.67
C SER A 554 16.85 -43.35 5.03
N ALA A 555 16.77 -42.88 6.29
CA ALA A 555 17.56 -41.75 6.77
C ALA A 555 19.07 -41.99 6.55
N GLY A 556 19.63 -41.32 5.54
CA GLY A 556 21.04 -41.45 5.12
C GLY A 556 21.24 -41.63 3.61
N ALA A 557 20.21 -42.03 2.85
CA ALA A 557 20.27 -42.22 1.40
C ALA A 557 18.89 -41.99 0.73
N MET A 558 18.34 -40.79 0.87
CA MET A 558 17.10 -40.42 0.19
C MET A 558 17.35 -40.10 -1.28
N VAL A 559 16.59 -40.73 -2.17
CA VAL A 559 16.56 -40.45 -3.60
C VAL A 559 15.31 -39.62 -3.89
N GLU A 560 15.52 -38.43 -4.45
CA GLU A 560 14.45 -37.54 -4.87
C GLU A 560 14.26 -37.67 -6.39
N THR A 561 13.06 -38.05 -6.81
CA THR A 561 12.73 -38.19 -8.24
C THR A 561 11.53 -37.32 -8.57
N SER A 562 11.68 -36.39 -9.51
CA SER A 562 10.55 -35.59 -10.01
C SER A 562 9.52 -36.51 -10.66
N LEU A 563 8.26 -36.37 -10.23
CA LEU A 563 7.13 -37.05 -10.85
C LEU A 563 6.54 -36.23 -12.01
N GLY A 564 6.92 -34.95 -12.12
CA GLY A 564 6.38 -33.98 -13.08
C GLY A 564 6.14 -32.60 -12.47
N PHE A 565 5.77 -31.64 -13.31
CA PHE A 565 5.47 -30.27 -12.89
C PHE A 565 4.38 -29.63 -13.75
N VAL A 566 3.81 -28.52 -13.27
CA VAL A 566 2.91 -27.63 -14.01
C VAL A 566 3.44 -26.21 -13.91
N ARG A 567 3.41 -25.47 -15.03
CA ARG A 567 3.80 -24.06 -15.09
C ARG A 567 2.58 -23.17 -15.26
N LYS A 568 2.52 -22.06 -14.53
CA LYS A 568 1.50 -21.01 -14.65
C LYS A 568 2.14 -19.64 -14.81
N LYS A 569 1.54 -18.80 -15.64
CA LYS A 569 2.01 -17.44 -15.92
C LYS A 569 1.21 -16.43 -15.14
N PHE A 570 1.86 -15.37 -14.66
CA PHE A 570 1.20 -14.18 -14.11
C PHE A 570 2.05 -12.94 -14.39
N GLU A 571 1.45 -11.76 -14.25
CA GLU A 571 2.10 -10.47 -14.49
C GLU A 571 2.02 -9.57 -13.25
N VAL A 572 3.14 -8.97 -12.85
CA VAL A 572 3.18 -7.93 -11.82
C VAL A 572 3.13 -6.57 -12.50
N THR A 573 2.06 -5.82 -12.28
CA THR A 573 1.78 -4.51 -12.89
C THR A 573 1.93 -3.37 -11.90
N GLU A 574 2.02 -2.13 -12.40
CA GLU A 574 2.05 -0.95 -11.54
C GLU A 574 0.81 -0.88 -10.63
N PRO A 575 0.93 -0.26 -9.44
CA PRO A 575 -0.23 0.02 -8.59
C PRO A 575 -1.21 0.90 -9.37
N VAL A 576 -2.49 0.54 -9.36
CA VAL A 576 -3.52 1.38 -9.96
C VAL A 576 -3.80 2.51 -8.97
N GLU A 577 -3.66 3.77 -9.39
CA GLU A 577 -4.01 4.92 -8.54
C GLU A 577 -5.46 4.80 -8.02
N ASP A 578 -5.65 5.01 -6.72
CA ASP A 578 -6.98 4.98 -6.10
C ASP A 578 -7.91 5.99 -6.79
N ILE A 579 -9.08 5.52 -7.24
CA ILE A 579 -10.11 6.43 -7.75
C ILE A 579 -10.76 7.12 -6.55
N ILE A 580 -10.49 8.41 -6.36
CA ILE A 580 -11.04 9.18 -5.23
C ILE A 580 -12.42 9.72 -5.60
N VAL A 581 -13.44 9.33 -4.84
CA VAL A 581 -14.82 9.81 -4.95
C VAL A 581 -15.19 10.51 -3.65
N LYS A 582 -15.67 11.75 -3.74
CA LYS A 582 -16.03 12.59 -2.58
C LYS A 582 -17.49 12.99 -2.66
N GLU A 583 -18.29 12.64 -1.64
CA GLU A 583 -19.73 12.94 -1.61
C GLU A 583 -20.23 13.24 -0.18
N ASN A 584 -21.46 13.75 -0.07
CA ASN A 584 -22.11 13.94 1.24
C ASN A 584 -22.58 12.59 1.80
N ALA A 585 -22.46 12.41 3.12
CA ALA A 585 -23.02 11.26 3.81
C ALA A 585 -24.56 11.26 3.77
N GLY A 586 -25.17 10.08 3.84
CA GLY A 586 -26.63 9.90 3.86
C GLY A 586 -27.33 10.04 2.50
N GLU A 587 -26.69 10.57 1.47
CA GLU A 587 -27.21 10.59 0.09
C GLU A 587 -26.80 9.32 -0.67
N THR A 588 -27.67 8.79 -1.54
CA THR A 588 -27.29 7.64 -2.38
C THR A 588 -26.18 8.06 -3.33
N LEU A 589 -25.03 7.39 -3.25
CA LEU A 589 -23.94 7.55 -4.20
C LEU A 589 -24.21 6.70 -5.44
N ASP A 590 -24.11 7.32 -6.63
CA ASP A 590 -24.10 6.64 -7.92
C ASP A 590 -22.67 6.63 -8.50
N TYR A 591 -22.05 5.45 -8.59
CA TYR A 591 -20.72 5.29 -9.18
C TYR A 591 -20.77 4.50 -10.49
N ILE A 592 -20.40 5.15 -11.61
CA ILE A 592 -20.40 4.51 -12.93
C ILE A 592 -19.21 3.56 -13.04
N LEU A 593 -19.49 2.30 -13.35
CA LEU A 593 -18.48 1.26 -13.51
C LEU A 593 -18.10 1.07 -14.97
N ASN A 594 -16.80 0.97 -15.22
CA ASN A 594 -16.27 0.49 -16.50
C ASN A 594 -16.34 -1.04 -16.53
N THR A 595 -16.92 -1.58 -17.60
CA THR A 595 -16.96 -3.02 -17.85
C THR A 595 -15.59 -3.51 -18.30
N PRO A 596 -15.10 -4.67 -17.83
CA PRO A 596 -13.82 -5.22 -18.26
C PRO A 596 -13.86 -5.73 -19.71
N ASP A 597 -15.05 -6.09 -20.19
CA ASP A 597 -15.30 -6.49 -21.56
C ASP A 597 -16.68 -6.02 -22.01
N SER A 598 -16.71 -5.08 -22.97
CA SER A 598 -17.94 -4.51 -23.53
C SER A 598 -18.78 -5.51 -24.33
N SER A 599 -18.23 -6.69 -24.66
CA SER A 599 -18.93 -7.75 -25.38
C SER A 599 -19.76 -8.67 -24.48
N MET A 600 -19.54 -8.61 -23.16
CA MET A 600 -20.27 -9.43 -22.18
C MET A 600 -21.62 -8.83 -21.82
N SER A 601 -22.63 -9.70 -21.65
CA SER A 601 -23.99 -9.31 -21.27
C SER A 601 -24.12 -9.04 -19.78
N SER A 602 -25.18 -8.30 -19.40
CA SER A 602 -25.56 -8.03 -18.00
C SER A 602 -25.87 -9.26 -17.16
N THR A 603 -26.06 -10.42 -17.79
CA THR A 603 -26.29 -11.68 -17.11
C THR A 603 -25.03 -12.52 -16.93
N GLU A 604 -23.89 -12.10 -17.51
CA GLU A 604 -22.62 -12.82 -17.47
C GLU A 604 -21.61 -12.22 -16.50
N LEU A 605 -21.88 -11.02 -15.98
CA LEU A 605 -21.00 -10.33 -15.04
C LEU A 605 -21.66 -10.20 -13.66
N GLY A 606 -20.92 -10.60 -12.63
CA GLY A 606 -21.18 -10.28 -11.23
C GLY A 606 -20.11 -9.33 -10.71
N LEU A 607 -20.41 -8.62 -9.62
CA LEU A 607 -19.45 -7.74 -8.96
C LEU A 607 -19.25 -8.17 -7.52
N ASP A 608 -18.03 -8.56 -7.18
CA ASP A 608 -17.62 -8.76 -5.79
C ASP A 608 -17.01 -7.46 -5.25
N LEU A 609 -17.32 -7.13 -4.01
CA LEU A 609 -16.91 -5.90 -3.36
C LEU A 609 -16.41 -6.20 -1.94
N SER A 610 -15.31 -5.57 -1.56
CA SER A 610 -14.82 -5.54 -0.18
C SER A 610 -14.61 -4.10 0.24
N ILE A 611 -15.17 -3.72 1.39
CA ILE A 611 -15.05 -2.37 1.96
C ILE A 611 -14.34 -2.40 3.32
N ARG A 612 -13.43 -1.44 3.52
CA ARG A 612 -12.79 -1.14 4.81
C ARG A 612 -12.73 0.35 5.03
N THR A 613 -12.59 0.75 6.29
CA THR A 613 -12.19 2.14 6.60
C THR A 613 -10.74 2.39 6.15
N GLU A 614 -10.34 3.65 6.00
CA GLU A 614 -8.96 4.03 5.65
C GLU A 614 -7.91 3.46 6.62
N GLU A 615 -8.29 3.32 7.90
CA GLU A 615 -7.47 2.73 8.96
C GLU A 615 -7.43 1.18 8.90
N GLY A 616 -8.08 0.55 7.92
CA GLY A 616 -8.14 -0.91 7.75
C GLY A 616 -9.17 -1.62 8.63
N ASN A 617 -9.86 -0.88 9.50
CA ASN A 617 -10.94 -1.40 10.35
C ASN A 617 -12.15 -1.83 9.52
N LYS A 618 -12.96 -2.73 10.10
CA LYS A 618 -14.24 -3.16 9.52
C LYS A 618 -15.12 -1.93 9.26
N ALA A 619 -15.63 -1.81 8.04
CA ALA A 619 -16.60 -0.78 7.71
C ALA A 619 -17.98 -1.11 8.33
N PRO A 620 -18.83 -0.11 8.59
CA PRO A 620 -20.23 -0.34 8.94
C PRO A 620 -20.93 -1.18 7.86
N ALA A 621 -22.00 -1.89 8.24
CA ALA A 621 -22.84 -2.59 7.28
C ALA A 621 -23.29 -1.60 6.18
N ALA A 622 -22.94 -1.91 4.93
CA ALA A 622 -23.17 -1.06 3.79
C ALA A 622 -24.12 -1.76 2.82
N HIS A 623 -25.05 -0.98 2.26
CA HIS A 623 -26.06 -1.47 1.34
C HIS A 623 -25.73 -1.07 -0.09
N PHE A 624 -25.48 -2.06 -0.94
CA PHE A 624 -25.09 -1.86 -2.32
C PHE A 624 -26.13 -2.39 -3.31
N VAL A 625 -26.34 -1.63 -4.38
CA VAL A 625 -27.23 -1.99 -5.49
C VAL A 625 -26.45 -1.87 -6.80
N LEU A 626 -26.47 -2.92 -7.62
CA LEU A 626 -25.89 -2.88 -8.96
C LEU A 626 -26.99 -2.66 -9.98
N LEU A 627 -26.83 -1.63 -10.81
CA LEU A 627 -27.75 -1.31 -11.89
C LEU A 627 -27.10 -1.50 -13.25
N TYR A 628 -27.90 -1.83 -14.24
CA TYR A 628 -27.56 -1.75 -15.67
C TYR A 628 -28.57 -0.83 -16.36
N GLY A 629 -28.10 0.35 -16.77
CA GLY A 629 -29.00 1.48 -17.04
C GLY A 629 -29.79 1.84 -15.77
N ASP A 630 -31.12 1.95 -15.88
CA ASP A 630 -32.01 2.25 -14.75
C ASP A 630 -32.55 0.98 -14.05
N THR A 631 -32.06 -0.20 -14.44
CA THR A 631 -32.58 -1.49 -13.95
C THR A 631 -31.69 -2.05 -12.85
N ILE A 632 -32.26 -2.33 -11.68
CA ILE A 632 -31.57 -3.05 -10.61
C ILE A 632 -31.36 -4.50 -11.04
N ILE A 633 -30.12 -4.95 -11.08
CA ILE A 633 -29.75 -6.32 -11.44
C ILE A 633 -29.24 -7.13 -10.23
N ALA A 634 -28.70 -6.47 -9.20
CA ALA A 634 -28.34 -7.10 -7.94
C ALA A 634 -28.49 -6.12 -6.78
N ASN A 635 -28.78 -6.63 -5.59
CA ASN A 635 -29.06 -5.84 -4.40
C ASN A 635 -28.70 -6.65 -3.15
N ALA A 636 -27.71 -6.21 -2.38
CA ALA A 636 -27.25 -6.92 -1.20
C ALA A 636 -26.55 -5.98 -0.19
N GLU A 637 -26.52 -6.43 1.06
CA GLU A 637 -25.77 -5.80 2.14
C GLU A 637 -24.44 -6.53 2.36
N THR A 638 -23.43 -5.80 2.83
CA THR A 638 -22.15 -6.41 3.23
C THR A 638 -22.31 -7.30 4.44
N ASP A 639 -21.56 -8.40 4.46
CA ASP A 639 -21.43 -9.26 5.63
C ASP A 639 -20.63 -8.60 6.77
N ASN A 640 -20.42 -9.35 7.85
CA ASN A 640 -19.66 -8.90 9.03
C ASN A 640 -18.17 -8.62 8.75
N ASP A 641 -17.66 -8.98 7.58
CA ASP A 641 -16.28 -8.73 7.15
C ASP A 641 -16.20 -7.64 6.08
N GLY A 642 -17.32 -6.96 5.80
CA GLY A 642 -17.40 -5.89 4.82
C GLY A 642 -17.35 -6.40 3.38
N LYS A 643 -17.75 -7.63 3.12
CA LYS A 643 -17.78 -8.23 1.78
C LYS A 643 -19.20 -8.38 1.26
N VAL A 644 -19.39 -8.21 -0.04
CA VAL A 644 -20.68 -8.45 -0.72
C VAL A 644 -20.45 -8.93 -2.14
N SER A 645 -21.28 -9.88 -2.57
CA SER A 645 -21.34 -10.37 -3.94
C SER A 645 -22.65 -9.91 -4.59
N LEU A 646 -22.55 -9.02 -5.56
CA LEU A 646 -23.66 -8.47 -6.33
C LEU A 646 -23.80 -9.27 -7.62
N TRP A 647 -24.42 -10.44 -7.50
CA TRP A 647 -24.66 -11.32 -8.64
C TRP A 647 -26.10 -11.15 -9.13
N PRO A 648 -26.33 -11.10 -10.46
CA PRO A 648 -27.67 -11.08 -11.02
C PRO A 648 -28.44 -12.31 -10.57
N SER A 649 -29.37 -12.15 -9.63
CA SER A 649 -30.12 -13.27 -9.05
C SER A 649 -30.90 -13.99 -10.15
N SER A 650 -30.80 -15.32 -10.11
CA SER A 650 -31.55 -16.23 -10.96
C SER A 650 -33.04 -15.88 -11.01
N GLU A 651 -33.59 -15.90 -12.23
CA GLU A 651 -34.99 -15.65 -12.64
C GLU A 651 -35.36 -14.19 -12.96
N GLU A 652 -35.06 -13.21 -12.11
CA GLU A 652 -35.39 -11.79 -12.37
C GLU A 652 -34.46 -11.14 -13.42
N GLY A 653 -33.15 -11.41 -13.36
CA GLY A 653 -32.18 -10.91 -14.35
C GLY A 653 -32.39 -11.50 -15.76
N ARG A 654 -32.93 -12.72 -15.88
CA ARG A 654 -33.23 -13.37 -17.16
C ARG A 654 -34.48 -12.80 -17.84
N ILE A 655 -35.49 -12.43 -17.05
CA ILE A 655 -36.70 -11.78 -17.56
C ILE A 655 -36.38 -10.35 -18.01
N LEU A 656 -35.56 -9.63 -17.24
CA LEU A 656 -35.22 -8.22 -17.53
C LEU A 656 -34.26 -8.04 -18.73
N ALA A 657 -33.31 -8.96 -18.94
CA ALA A 657 -32.46 -8.95 -20.15
C ALA A 657 -33.24 -9.25 -21.46
N SER A 658 -34.41 -9.89 -21.34
CA SER A 658 -35.30 -10.19 -22.47
C SER A 658 -36.27 -9.05 -22.83
N MET A 659 -36.46 -8.08 -21.92
CA MET A 659 -37.26 -6.89 -22.17
C MET A 659 -36.36 -5.83 -22.79
N GLY A 660 -36.32 -5.75 -24.11
CA GLY A 660 -35.53 -4.76 -24.85
C GLY A 660 -35.94 -3.33 -24.54
N LEU A 661 -35.44 -2.78 -23.44
CA LEU A 661 -35.75 -1.45 -22.93
C LEU A 661 -34.71 -0.43 -23.40
N SER A 662 -35.13 0.37 -24.39
CA SER A 662 -35.01 1.84 -24.55
C SER A 662 -33.70 2.58 -24.18
N ASP A 663 -33.05 3.13 -25.21
CA ASP A 663 -32.32 4.42 -25.39
C ASP A 663 -31.40 5.06 -24.31
N SER A 664 -31.27 4.52 -23.10
CA SER A 664 -30.26 4.99 -22.13
C SER A 664 -28.90 4.33 -22.39
N PRO A 665 -27.77 5.01 -22.13
CA PRO A 665 -26.44 4.40 -22.28
C PRO A 665 -26.35 3.16 -21.38
N LYS A 666 -26.04 2.04 -22.02
CA LYS A 666 -25.86 0.71 -21.41
C LYS A 666 -24.61 0.67 -20.54
N GLN A 667 -24.68 1.29 -19.36
CA GLN A 667 -23.59 1.34 -18.39
C GLN A 667 -24.01 0.71 -17.07
N TYR A 668 -23.03 0.19 -16.33
CA TYR A 668 -23.27 -0.29 -14.98
C TYR A 668 -23.10 0.84 -13.99
N THR A 669 -23.98 0.90 -13.00
CA THR A 669 -23.89 1.86 -11.89
C THR A 669 -23.89 1.08 -10.60
N LEU A 670 -22.87 1.29 -9.76
CA LEU A 670 -22.86 0.85 -8.37
C LEU A 670 -23.50 1.94 -7.53
N GLN A 671 -24.58 1.59 -6.85
CA GLN A 671 -25.25 2.43 -5.87
C GLN A 671 -24.83 2.04 -4.47
N TRP A 672 -24.34 3.00 -3.70
CA TRP A 672 -24.20 2.85 -2.25
C TRP A 672 -25.30 3.65 -1.56
N ARG A 673 -26.22 2.95 -0.91
CA ARG A 673 -27.37 3.54 -0.21
C ARG A 673 -26.96 4.03 1.16
N GLU A 674 -27.25 5.31 1.42
CA GLU A 674 -27.09 5.97 2.74
C GLU A 674 -25.71 5.73 3.39
N PRO A 675 -24.61 6.08 2.70
CA PRO A 675 -23.26 5.89 3.22
C PRO A 675 -23.07 6.73 4.48
N ALA A 676 -22.47 6.13 5.51
CA ALA A 676 -22.08 6.84 6.73
C ALA A 676 -20.84 7.71 6.49
N VAL A 677 -20.71 8.80 7.24
CA VAL A 677 -19.51 9.67 7.22
C VAL A 677 -18.24 8.84 7.45
N GLY A 678 -17.22 9.07 6.64
CA GLY A 678 -15.93 8.39 6.79
C GLY A 678 -15.14 8.26 5.48
N ASN A 679 -13.90 7.79 5.62
CA ASN A 679 -13.03 7.43 4.52
C ASN A 679 -13.01 5.91 4.36
N TYR A 680 -13.34 5.43 3.17
CA TYR A 680 -13.52 4.01 2.88
C TYR A 680 -12.69 3.59 1.67
N LYS A 681 -11.90 2.54 1.85
CA LYS A 681 -11.23 1.83 0.77
C LYS A 681 -12.11 0.68 0.32
N VAL A 682 -12.52 0.73 -0.94
CA VAL A 682 -13.39 -0.26 -1.56
C VAL A 682 -12.65 -0.94 -2.71
N MET A 683 -12.57 -2.26 -2.64
CA MET A 683 -12.04 -3.07 -3.72
C MET A 683 -13.20 -3.67 -4.50
N LEU A 684 -13.29 -3.33 -5.78
CA LEU A 684 -14.30 -3.85 -6.70
C LEU A 684 -13.67 -4.90 -7.61
N GLN A 685 -14.30 -6.05 -7.78
CA GLN A 685 -13.80 -7.09 -8.67
C GLN A 685 -14.92 -7.66 -9.52
N TRP A 686 -14.81 -7.51 -10.84
CA TRP A 686 -15.72 -8.15 -11.76
C TRP A 686 -15.47 -9.66 -11.79
N ILE A 687 -16.54 -10.45 -11.84
CA ILE A 687 -16.51 -11.91 -11.98
C ILE A 687 -17.29 -12.31 -13.21
N ASN A 688 -16.70 -13.10 -14.09
CA ASN A 688 -17.42 -13.74 -15.18
C ASN A 688 -18.17 -14.97 -14.64
N LEU A 689 -19.50 -14.90 -14.60
CA LEU A 689 -20.35 -15.92 -13.99
C LEU A 689 -20.45 -17.21 -14.82
N LYS A 690 -19.99 -17.22 -16.08
CA LYS A 690 -20.00 -18.43 -16.92
C LYS A 690 -18.85 -19.36 -16.64
N ASN A 691 -17.68 -18.82 -16.29
CA ASN A 691 -16.45 -19.57 -16.10
C ASN A 691 -15.75 -19.25 -14.77
N GLU A 692 -16.42 -18.48 -13.92
CA GLU A 692 -15.96 -18.04 -12.60
C GLU A 692 -14.61 -17.30 -12.64
N LYS A 693 -14.24 -16.76 -13.81
CA LYS A 693 -12.98 -16.02 -13.96
C LYS A 693 -13.14 -14.63 -13.36
N ALA A 694 -12.32 -14.31 -12.37
CA ALA A 694 -12.20 -12.97 -11.83
C ALA A 694 -11.37 -12.06 -12.76
N PHE A 695 -11.78 -10.81 -12.89
CA PHE A 695 -11.01 -9.76 -13.55
C PHE A 695 -10.14 -9.00 -12.55
N ASN A 696 -9.29 -8.11 -13.05
CA ASN A 696 -8.43 -7.30 -12.20
C ASN A 696 -9.27 -6.43 -11.24
N PRO A 697 -8.91 -6.40 -9.95
CA PRO A 697 -9.63 -5.58 -8.99
C PRO A 697 -9.37 -4.09 -9.23
N ILE A 698 -10.38 -3.28 -8.93
CA ILE A 698 -10.40 -1.83 -9.10
C ILE A 698 -10.48 -1.20 -7.70
N PRO A 699 -9.39 -0.57 -7.22
CA PRO A 699 -9.42 0.16 -5.96
C PRO A 699 -10.17 1.48 -6.12
N VAL A 700 -11.10 1.77 -5.21
CA VAL A 700 -11.86 3.01 -5.14
C VAL A 700 -11.83 3.53 -3.71
N HIS A 701 -11.48 4.80 -3.53
CA HIS A 701 -11.47 5.48 -2.25
C HIS A 701 -12.67 6.42 -2.15
N PHE A 702 -13.67 6.05 -1.37
CA PHE A 702 -14.84 6.88 -1.09
C PHE A 702 -14.62 7.71 0.18
N ILE A 703 -14.87 9.01 0.08
CA ILE A 703 -14.76 9.96 1.19
C ILE A 703 -16.13 10.61 1.37
N PHE A 704 -16.80 10.31 2.48
CA PHE A 704 -18.08 10.89 2.85
C PHE A 704 -17.93 11.87 4.00
N PHE A 705 -18.42 13.08 3.81
CA PHE A 705 -18.42 14.16 4.81
C PHE A 705 -19.84 14.54 5.21
N ASP A 706 -19.97 15.13 6.41
CA ASP A 706 -21.24 15.66 6.95
C ASP A 706 -21.82 16.81 6.13
#